data_AF-A0A162Y5H0-F1
#
_entry.id   AF-A0A162Y5H0-F1
#
_cell.length_a   1.000
_cell.length_b   1.000
_cell.length_c   1.000
_cell.angle_alpha   90.00
_cell.angle_beta   90.00
_cell.angle_gamma   90.00
#
_symmetry.space_group_name_H-M   'P 1'
#
loop_
_entity.id
_entity.type
_entity.pdbx_description
1 polymer ?
#
loop_
_entity_poly.entity_id
_entity_poly.type
_entity_poly.pdbx_seq_one_letter_code
_entity_poly.pdbx_strand_id
1 'polypeptide(L)'
;MTDTILPSHEDLHDTRIKMEPRDLSDIDFSSPNTVVGDSSTVPTPESTTSQDFVSQLAAAAAAILPSAAVTPYLETSLSECVSTSTEDFIDVGYDSERTDFLENTPSPSLRRAEHRRTRRQSCHLHTTPQPFTNLAVARRLSFSRSSSQAHTTVTTTPGQNRGAIERKPPHTYTSEERELLSILYRFYHCEDVRVIPRVFNAIAGLKLRHRIIREQFWGHMLFYGPESFRAFGRVLSVPFDAPQDYYTDIMFRIEQQASNLDLDLRRRSVDIDFVCGKARKSSSPRIREIYESKVEKTKQEVRDEFANAVVAREVAAAAQSLGLMSRAVQPPFEDHVELFTDVEQNLTLVADNVGVPRPMSTRPYLSFRVWDTSNRTAFIDGGFVAETFIGWPRPFPGPIALDDPSEAGKIFTYLHLSKHGDTPVYISTASSLLQALSYAKDMEQPKIALISLGASCLQQKQKVHHAADIFPRLKAQGLAKWARYRGHGEYFIWSDIPEDAVLHTLEVDKLIEDLNNDAECRELLHFVVFEAGVKTNAIAAILRERNKTLNTATARALGKIARAFGMGQSNMTLRHLQDFVARILDGWTILRPDVIDMHTMSSLSATFATTLGSHDAGHTLQDVMGAFIRGVDDGVRCIAHWSRSRSGSRRQRFRAA
;
A
#
# COMPACT_ATOMS: atom_id res chain seq x y z
N MET A 1 36.88 40.82 -61.86
CA MET A 1 35.47 40.65 -62.26
C MET A 1 34.66 41.36 -61.18
N THR A 2 34.70 42.69 -61.16
CA THR A 2 33.79 43.63 -61.86
C THR A 2 32.35 43.59 -61.35
N ASP A 3 31.89 44.79 -60.98
CA ASP A 3 30.52 45.29 -60.84
C ASP A 3 29.88 45.11 -59.45
N THR A 4 29.84 46.13 -58.57
CA THR A 4 29.27 47.50 -58.65
C THR A 4 27.74 47.48 -58.74
N ILE A 5 27.06 48.11 -57.77
CA ILE A 5 25.95 49.10 -57.87
C ILE A 5 25.08 49.09 -56.58
N LEU A 6 25.10 50.25 -55.91
CA LEU A 6 24.23 50.83 -54.85
C LEU A 6 22.83 51.23 -55.41
N PRO A 7 21.90 52.00 -54.75
CA PRO A 7 21.66 52.36 -53.35
C PRO A 7 20.14 52.34 -52.93
N SER A 8 19.88 52.74 -51.66
CA SER A 8 18.79 53.60 -51.13
C SER A 8 17.32 53.45 -51.58
N HIS A 9 16.41 53.38 -50.60
CA HIS A 9 15.29 54.33 -50.52
C HIS A 9 14.71 54.45 -49.10
N GLU A 10 14.44 55.71 -48.73
CA GLU A 10 13.81 56.20 -47.52
C GLU A 10 12.27 56.03 -47.53
N ASP A 11 11.69 56.12 -46.33
CA ASP A 11 10.47 56.87 -45.99
C ASP A 11 9.06 56.36 -46.36
N LEU A 12 8.23 56.06 -45.34
CA LEU A 12 7.02 56.81 -44.92
C LEU A 12 5.90 56.00 -44.22
N HIS A 13 5.34 56.65 -43.19
CA HIS A 13 3.99 56.58 -42.61
C HIS A 13 3.59 55.52 -41.55
N ASP A 14 3.46 56.04 -40.31
CA ASP A 14 2.21 56.14 -39.52
C ASP A 14 1.16 55.02 -39.63
N THR A 15 0.90 54.32 -38.51
CA THR A 15 -0.34 54.55 -37.74
C THR A 15 -0.35 53.78 -36.43
N ARG A 16 -0.75 54.49 -35.38
CA ARG A 16 -0.86 54.08 -33.98
C ARG A 16 -2.33 53.78 -33.70
N ILE A 17 -2.69 52.58 -33.25
CA ILE A 17 -4.01 52.33 -32.64
C ILE A 17 -3.84 51.63 -31.29
N LYS A 18 -4.16 52.39 -30.24
CA LYS A 18 -4.49 51.91 -28.89
C LYS A 18 -5.93 51.38 -28.93
N MET A 19 -6.21 50.24 -28.29
CA MET A 19 -7.57 49.88 -27.88
C MET A 19 -7.62 49.74 -26.36
N GLU A 20 -8.52 50.54 -25.77
CA GLU A 20 -9.05 50.41 -24.41
C GLU A 20 -10.28 49.49 -24.39
N PRO A 21 -10.65 48.95 -23.21
CA PRO A 21 -11.76 48.01 -23.05
C PRO A 21 -13.10 48.71 -22.83
N ARG A 22 -14.21 48.06 -23.22
CA ARG A 22 -15.58 48.46 -22.84
C ARG A 22 -16.34 47.31 -22.19
N ASP A 23 -16.83 47.61 -20.99
CA ASP A 23 -18.00 46.99 -20.35
C ASP A 23 -19.27 47.22 -21.17
N LEU A 24 -20.16 46.23 -21.20
CA LEU A 24 -21.60 46.43 -21.32
C LEU A 24 -22.35 45.32 -20.58
N SER A 25 -23.02 45.72 -19.51
CA SER A 25 -24.12 45.01 -18.87
C SER A 25 -25.41 45.13 -19.68
N ASP A 26 -26.35 44.27 -19.32
CA ASP A 26 -27.80 44.33 -19.59
C ASP A 26 -28.25 44.01 -21.02
N ILE A 27 -29.08 42.96 -21.13
CA ILE A 27 -30.43 43.03 -21.72
C ILE A 27 -31.19 41.74 -21.40
N ASP A 28 -32.34 41.98 -20.78
CA ASP A 28 -33.42 41.09 -20.39
C ASP A 28 -34.28 40.72 -21.61
N PHE A 29 -34.75 39.47 -21.76
CA PHE A 29 -35.87 39.16 -22.66
C PHE A 29 -36.70 37.96 -22.21
N SER A 30 -37.95 38.31 -21.90
CA SER A 30 -39.15 37.50 -21.71
C SER A 30 -39.55 36.62 -22.91
N SER A 31 -40.25 35.53 -22.59
CA SER A 31 -40.91 34.54 -23.49
C SER A 31 -41.92 35.13 -24.49
N PRO A 32 -42.34 34.36 -25.52
CA PRO A 32 -43.65 33.67 -25.43
C PRO A 32 -43.86 32.34 -26.23
N ASN A 33 -44.74 31.50 -25.67
CA ASN A 33 -45.81 30.63 -26.23
C ASN A 33 -45.68 29.78 -27.53
N THR A 34 -45.89 28.46 -27.32
CA THR A 34 -46.93 27.55 -27.87
C THR A 34 -47.14 27.39 -29.39
N VAL A 35 -46.83 26.20 -29.94
CA VAL A 35 -47.60 25.52 -31.01
C VAL A 35 -47.49 23.98 -30.86
N VAL A 36 -48.62 23.31 -31.15
CA VAL A 36 -48.98 21.89 -31.15
C VAL A 36 -48.28 21.06 -32.24
N GLY A 37 -48.05 19.74 -32.02
CA GLY A 37 -47.78 18.80 -33.11
C GLY A 37 -47.28 17.39 -32.75
N ASP A 38 -48.22 16.47 -32.52
CA ASP A 38 -48.27 15.03 -32.85
C ASP A 38 -47.10 14.02 -32.72
N SER A 39 -47.43 12.93 -31.98
CA SER A 39 -47.24 11.49 -32.27
C SER A 39 -45.90 10.95 -32.80
N SER A 40 -45.16 10.23 -31.93
CA SER A 40 -44.78 8.83 -32.24
C SER A 40 -44.39 8.06 -30.96
N THR A 41 -44.94 6.85 -30.87
CA THR A 41 -44.78 5.83 -29.85
C THR A 41 -43.51 5.00 -30.07
N VAL A 42 -42.67 4.85 -29.04
CA VAL A 42 -41.63 3.81 -28.96
C VAL A 42 -41.59 3.29 -27.51
N PRO A 43 -41.62 1.96 -27.28
CA PRO A 43 -41.73 1.39 -25.93
C PRO A 43 -40.38 1.38 -25.21
N THR A 44 -40.39 1.75 -23.93
CA THR A 44 -39.26 1.62 -23.00
C THR A 44 -39.43 0.33 -22.18
N PRO A 45 -38.38 -0.47 -21.95
CA PRO A 45 -38.49 -1.70 -21.19
C PRO A 45 -38.60 -1.42 -19.68
N GLU A 46 -39.54 -2.13 -19.04
CA GLU A 46 -39.77 -2.14 -17.60
C GLU A 46 -38.57 -2.72 -16.85
N SER A 47 -38.07 -1.95 -15.88
CA SER A 47 -37.09 -2.38 -14.89
C SER A 47 -37.84 -2.98 -13.70
N THR A 48 -37.99 -4.31 -13.70
CA THR A 48 -38.41 -5.06 -12.52
C THR A 48 -37.25 -5.15 -11.54
N THR A 49 -37.25 -4.28 -10.53
CA THR A 49 -36.39 -4.42 -9.34
C THR A 49 -37.18 -5.14 -8.25
N SER A 50 -36.59 -6.24 -7.78
CA SER A 50 -37.13 -7.21 -6.83
C SER A 50 -37.49 -6.58 -5.47
N GLN A 51 -38.79 -6.39 -5.22
CA GLN A 51 -39.38 -6.16 -3.89
C GLN A 51 -39.44 -7.45 -3.03
N ASP A 52 -39.17 -8.61 -3.63
CA ASP A 52 -39.32 -9.91 -2.96
C ASP A 52 -38.18 -10.23 -1.99
N PHE A 53 -36.97 -9.72 -2.23
CA PHE A 53 -35.82 -10.08 -1.40
C PHE A 53 -35.88 -9.46 0.01
N VAL A 54 -36.31 -8.21 0.13
CA VAL A 54 -36.42 -7.51 1.42
C VAL A 54 -37.54 -8.11 2.28
N SER A 55 -38.64 -8.50 1.64
CA SER A 55 -39.77 -9.16 2.30
C SER A 55 -39.41 -10.57 2.79
N GLN A 56 -38.58 -11.31 2.04
CA GLN A 56 -38.06 -12.62 2.44
C GLN A 56 -37.06 -12.54 3.60
N LEU A 57 -36.23 -11.49 3.66
CA LEU A 57 -35.29 -11.26 4.75
C LEU A 57 -36.01 -10.91 6.07
N ALA A 58 -37.08 -10.11 5.99
CA ALA A 58 -37.91 -9.76 7.14
C ALA A 58 -38.70 -10.96 7.69
N ALA A 59 -39.17 -11.86 6.82
CA ALA A 59 -39.85 -13.09 7.21
C ALA A 59 -38.90 -14.12 7.87
N ALA A 60 -37.65 -14.21 7.40
CA ALA A 60 -36.64 -15.09 7.99
C ALA A 60 -36.21 -14.64 9.40
N ALA A 61 -36.14 -13.33 9.64
CA ALA A 61 -35.79 -12.77 10.95
C ALA A 61 -36.87 -13.01 12.02
N ALA A 62 -38.14 -13.14 11.63
CA ALA A 62 -39.24 -13.41 12.57
C ALA A 62 -39.35 -14.89 13.00
N ALA A 63 -38.70 -15.81 12.27
CA ALA A 63 -38.84 -17.25 12.48
C ALA A 63 -37.82 -17.85 13.47
N ILE A 64 -36.84 -17.08 13.94
CA ILE A 64 -35.74 -17.57 14.79
C ILE A 64 -35.83 -16.91 16.18
N LEU A 65 -36.81 -17.33 16.98
CA LEU A 65 -36.80 -17.12 18.42
C LEU A 65 -37.38 -18.35 19.13
N PRO A 66 -36.57 -19.22 19.74
CA PRO A 66 -37.04 -20.10 20.77
C PRO A 66 -36.99 -19.41 22.14
N SER A 67 -38.11 -19.57 22.84
CA SER A 67 -38.40 -19.19 24.22
C SER A 67 -37.31 -19.66 25.20
N ALA A 68 -36.86 -18.74 26.05
CA ALA A 68 -35.88 -18.98 27.11
C ALA A 68 -36.51 -19.75 28.28
N ALA A 69 -35.86 -20.83 28.70
CA ALA A 69 -36.05 -21.44 30.02
C ALA A 69 -34.71 -21.42 30.77
N VAL A 70 -34.73 -20.77 31.92
CA VAL A 70 -33.63 -20.56 32.86
C VAL A 70 -33.48 -21.80 33.75
N THR A 71 -32.24 -22.30 33.95
CA THR A 71 -31.82 -22.90 35.23
C THR A 71 -30.31 -22.69 35.46
N PRO A 72 -29.86 -22.44 36.71
CA PRO A 72 -28.47 -22.15 37.06
C PRO A 72 -27.75 -23.39 37.63
N TYR A 73 -26.42 -23.52 37.52
CA TYR A 73 -25.60 -24.17 38.55
C TYR A 73 -24.07 -24.02 38.39
N LEU A 74 -23.47 -23.55 39.49
CA LEU A 74 -22.21 -23.88 40.18
C LEU A 74 -20.82 -23.83 39.51
N GLU A 75 -19.98 -23.04 40.20
CA GLU A 75 -18.52 -23.01 40.23
C GLU A 75 -17.88 -24.37 40.52
N THR A 76 -16.71 -24.63 39.93
CA THR A 76 -15.62 -25.31 40.62
C THR A 76 -14.26 -24.96 40.03
N SER A 77 -13.33 -24.67 40.94
CA SER A 77 -11.92 -24.35 40.73
C SER A 77 -11.05 -25.62 40.57
N LEU A 78 -9.84 -25.43 40.01
CA LEU A 78 -8.55 -26.17 40.17
C LEU A 78 -7.79 -25.99 38.83
N SER A 79 -6.75 -25.14 38.69
CA SER A 79 -5.37 -25.18 39.22
C SER A 79 -4.60 -26.47 38.90
N GLU A 80 -3.73 -26.40 37.89
CA GLU A 80 -2.45 -27.14 37.85
C GLU A 80 -1.47 -26.52 36.83
N CYS A 81 -0.19 -26.53 37.18
CA CYS A 81 0.91 -25.79 36.56
C CYS A 81 1.64 -26.63 35.49
N VAL A 82 1.93 -26.08 34.31
CA VAL A 82 3.01 -26.57 33.42
C VAL A 82 3.64 -25.42 32.61
N SER A 83 4.95 -25.57 32.40
CA SER A 83 5.96 -24.59 32.00
C SER A 83 6.00 -24.16 30.53
N THR A 84 6.17 -22.84 30.35
CA THR A 84 6.91 -22.06 29.32
C THR A 84 7.37 -22.69 27.99
N SER A 85 6.93 -22.08 26.88
CA SER A 85 7.82 -21.66 25.77
C SER A 85 7.20 -20.50 24.96
N THR A 86 7.91 -19.39 24.84
CA THR A 86 7.51 -18.17 24.12
C THR A 86 7.99 -18.21 22.66
N GLU A 87 7.07 -18.12 21.69
CA GLU A 87 7.40 -18.02 20.27
C GLU A 87 6.79 -16.76 19.62
N ASP A 88 7.69 -15.89 19.14
CA ASP A 88 7.39 -14.67 18.40
C ASP A 88 7.43 -14.92 16.87
N PHE A 89 6.32 -14.69 16.18
CA PHE A 89 6.17 -14.79 14.72
C PHE A 89 6.66 -13.54 13.97
N ILE A 90 7.71 -13.61 13.10
CA ILE A 90 8.00 -12.57 12.07
C ILE A 90 8.68 -13.10 10.77
N ASP A 91 7.88 -13.12 9.67
CA ASP A 91 7.95 -12.37 8.38
C ASP A 91 9.01 -12.57 7.25
N VAL A 92 8.61 -13.24 6.14
CA VAL A 92 9.37 -13.36 4.88
C VAL A 92 8.62 -12.49 3.90
N GLY A 93 9.26 -11.35 3.59
CA GLY A 93 9.26 -10.60 2.35
C GLY A 93 7.95 -10.52 1.57
N TYR A 94 7.19 -9.46 1.82
CA TYR A 94 6.26 -8.84 0.88
C TYR A 94 5.83 -7.45 1.39
N ASP A 95 6.07 -6.42 0.58
CA ASP A 95 5.84 -5.01 0.91
C ASP A 95 4.41 -4.60 0.57
N SER A 96 3.59 -4.45 1.60
CA SER A 96 2.23 -3.95 1.50
C SER A 96 2.22 -2.42 1.44
N GLU A 97 1.37 -1.90 0.55
CA GLU A 97 1.15 -0.48 0.30
C GLU A 97 0.30 0.15 1.39
N ARG A 98 0.83 0.28 2.61
CA ARG A 98 0.25 1.08 3.68
C ARG A 98 1.26 1.22 4.82
N THR A 99 1.08 2.25 5.63
CA THR A 99 2.04 2.92 6.53
C THR A 99 2.59 2.09 7.70
N ASP A 100 3.14 0.91 7.40
CA ASP A 100 3.74 -0.01 8.37
C ASP A 100 5.08 -0.52 7.80
N PHE A 101 6.14 0.23 8.08
CA PHE A 101 7.38 0.22 7.31
C PHE A 101 8.34 -0.92 7.68
N LEU A 102 8.63 -1.79 6.72
CA LEU A 102 9.91 -2.50 6.57
C LEU A 102 10.39 -2.26 5.14
N GLU A 103 11.63 -1.80 4.96
CA GLU A 103 12.29 -1.83 3.64
C GLU A 103 13.75 -2.25 3.77
N ASN A 104 14.18 -3.06 2.80
CA ASN A 104 15.53 -3.55 2.59
C ASN A 104 16.31 -2.57 1.70
N THR A 105 17.55 -2.24 2.06
CA THR A 105 18.51 -1.57 1.17
C THR A 105 19.94 -2.12 1.37
N PRO A 106 20.81 -1.98 0.35
CA PRO A 106 21.80 -2.98 -0.03
C PRO A 106 23.10 -2.94 0.79
N SER A 107 23.82 -4.06 0.76
CA SER A 107 25.16 -4.25 1.31
C SER A 107 26.13 -3.14 0.89
N PRO A 108 26.85 -2.51 1.84
CA PRO A 108 28.09 -1.83 1.54
C PRO A 108 29.22 -2.87 1.39
N SER A 109 30.04 -2.61 0.39
CA SER A 109 31.25 -3.31 0.02
C SER A 109 32.20 -3.60 1.19
N LEU A 110 32.82 -4.78 1.11
CA LEU A 110 33.93 -5.25 1.94
C LEU A 110 35.07 -4.21 2.01
N ARG A 111 35.18 -3.51 3.13
CA ARG A 111 36.48 -3.01 3.60
C ARG A 111 37.06 -4.04 4.56
N ARG A 112 38.11 -4.72 4.10
CA ARG A 112 39.03 -5.51 4.93
C ARG A 112 39.55 -4.63 6.07
N ALA A 113 39.09 -4.88 7.28
CA ALA A 113 39.74 -4.43 8.50
C ALA A 113 40.59 -5.58 9.02
N GLU A 114 41.91 -5.41 8.95
CA GLU A 114 42.90 -6.29 9.57
C GLU A 114 42.75 -6.25 11.09
N HIS A 115 42.37 -7.38 11.68
CA HIS A 115 42.55 -7.59 13.11
C HIS A 115 43.98 -8.06 13.38
N ARG A 116 44.70 -7.24 14.14
CA ARG A 116 46.03 -7.50 14.66
C ARG A 116 45.93 -8.10 16.07
N ARG A 117 46.95 -8.93 16.39
CA ARG A 117 47.45 -9.42 17.71
C ARG A 117 46.95 -10.84 18.09
N THR A 118 47.79 -11.81 18.46
CA THR A 118 49.17 -11.84 18.98
C THR A 118 49.84 -13.21 18.74
N ARG A 119 51.13 -13.26 18.33
CA ARG A 119 52.22 -13.97 19.06
C ARG A 119 53.59 -13.83 18.38
N ARG A 120 54.55 -13.37 19.19
CA ARG A 120 56.02 -13.58 19.19
C ARG A 120 56.67 -14.26 17.97
N GLN A 121 57.70 -13.63 17.38
CA GLN A 121 59.14 -13.85 17.64
C GLN A 121 60.00 -12.88 16.80
N SER A 122 61.24 -12.68 17.26
CA SER A 122 62.38 -11.90 16.74
C SER A 122 62.54 -11.93 15.21
N CYS A 123 63.15 -10.96 14.51
CA CYS A 123 64.58 -10.59 14.56
C CYS A 123 64.84 -9.21 13.91
N HIS A 124 66.00 -8.64 14.24
CA HIS A 124 66.68 -7.46 13.69
C HIS A 124 66.47 -7.14 12.19
N LEU A 125 66.33 -5.84 11.88
CA LEU A 125 67.33 -5.08 11.08
C LEU A 125 66.99 -3.59 11.01
N HIS A 126 68.06 -2.78 11.07
CA HIS A 126 68.09 -1.33 10.91
C HIS A 126 67.63 -0.89 9.51
N THR A 127 66.79 0.15 9.42
CA THR A 127 66.84 1.07 8.27
C THR A 127 66.33 2.47 8.65
N THR A 128 67.09 3.46 8.20
CA THR A 128 67.04 4.91 8.39
C THR A 128 65.77 5.55 7.78
N PRO A 129 65.25 6.68 8.32
CA PRO A 129 64.12 7.38 7.73
C PRO A 129 64.57 8.44 6.72
N GLN A 130 63.96 8.42 5.53
CA GLN A 130 63.97 9.52 4.55
C GLN A 130 62.58 10.18 4.55
N PRO A 131 62.48 11.52 4.42
CA PRO A 131 61.22 12.23 4.45
C PRO A 131 60.60 12.32 3.05
N PHE A 132 59.32 11.93 2.92
CA PHE A 132 58.52 12.24 1.75
C PHE A 132 57.65 13.46 2.01
N THR A 133 58.01 14.57 1.37
CA THR A 133 57.10 15.65 0.98
C THR A 133 56.36 15.23 -0.29
N ASN A 134 55.06 15.57 -0.39
CA ASN A 134 54.32 15.95 -1.62
C ASN A 134 52.81 16.01 -1.31
N LEU A 135 52.25 17.22 -1.22
CA LEU A 135 51.62 18.03 -2.29
C LEU A 135 50.11 17.77 -2.40
N ALA A 136 49.36 18.79 -1.97
CA ALA A 136 47.91 18.86 -2.02
C ALA A 136 47.42 19.07 -3.46
N VAL A 137 46.58 18.16 -3.95
CA VAL A 137 45.87 18.31 -5.22
C VAL A 137 44.45 18.81 -4.93
N ALA A 138 44.25 20.11 -5.13
CA ALA A 138 42.92 20.73 -5.12
C ALA A 138 42.22 20.45 -6.46
N ARG A 139 41.12 19.67 -6.44
CA ARG A 139 40.23 19.54 -7.60
C ARG A 139 39.12 20.59 -7.52
N ARG A 140 39.19 21.59 -8.41
CA ARG A 140 38.06 22.48 -8.73
C ARG A 140 37.03 21.70 -9.55
N LEU A 141 35.80 21.64 -9.05
CA LEU A 141 34.62 21.23 -9.82
C LEU A 141 34.00 22.49 -10.44
N SER A 142 34.06 22.61 -11.77
CA SER A 142 33.35 23.61 -12.56
C SER A 142 32.02 23.04 -13.06
N PHE A 143 30.90 23.60 -12.62
CA PHE A 143 29.58 23.32 -13.19
C PHE A 143 29.24 24.40 -14.23
N SER A 144 29.62 24.16 -15.47
CA SER A 144 29.10 24.91 -16.62
C SER A 144 27.87 24.20 -17.17
N ARG A 145 26.76 24.95 -17.22
CA ARG A 145 25.50 24.63 -17.89
C ARG A 145 25.74 24.44 -19.38
N SER A 146 25.15 23.41 -19.95
CA SER A 146 24.89 23.29 -21.39
C SER A 146 23.41 23.06 -21.59
N SER A 147 22.77 24.01 -22.24
CA SER A 147 21.39 24.01 -22.69
C SER A 147 21.18 23.09 -23.89
N SER A 148 19.90 22.90 -24.22
CA SER A 148 19.32 22.49 -25.51
C SER A 148 19.47 21.02 -25.92
N GLN A 149 18.34 20.31 -25.89
CA GLN A 149 17.74 19.75 -27.12
C GLN A 149 16.23 19.54 -26.93
N ALA A 150 15.48 20.16 -27.83
CA ALA A 150 14.03 20.04 -27.96
C ALA A 150 13.68 18.67 -28.58
N HIS A 151 12.70 17.97 -27.99
CA HIS A 151 12.06 16.84 -28.65
C HIS A 151 10.58 17.14 -28.92
N THR A 152 10.29 17.04 -30.20
CA THR A 152 9.01 17.18 -30.91
C THR A 152 7.94 16.28 -30.29
N THR A 153 6.81 16.90 -29.96
CA THR A 153 5.58 16.28 -29.48
C THR A 153 4.87 15.53 -30.62
N VAL A 154 4.69 14.22 -30.45
CA VAL A 154 3.76 13.41 -31.25
C VAL A 154 2.42 13.40 -30.51
N THR A 155 1.43 14.04 -31.12
CA THR A 155 0.03 14.08 -30.70
C THR A 155 -0.54 12.66 -30.73
N THR A 156 -0.69 12.04 -29.56
CA THR A 156 -1.46 10.81 -29.38
C THR A 156 -2.81 11.15 -28.79
N THR A 157 -3.86 10.64 -29.44
CA THR A 157 -5.27 10.86 -29.15
C THR A 157 -5.66 10.49 -27.70
N PRO A 158 -6.42 11.32 -26.98
CA PRO A 158 -6.86 11.05 -25.62
C PRO A 158 -8.14 10.22 -25.65
N GLY A 159 -8.05 8.92 -25.37
CA GLY A 159 -9.25 8.08 -25.32
C GLY A 159 -9.15 6.66 -24.76
N GLN A 160 -7.96 6.15 -24.40
CA GLN A 160 -7.84 4.72 -24.00
C GLN A 160 -7.01 4.40 -22.75
N ASN A 161 -6.53 5.39 -21.98
CA ASN A 161 -5.74 5.13 -20.77
C ASN A 161 -6.45 5.55 -19.47
N ARG A 162 -7.68 5.08 -19.27
CA ARG A 162 -8.38 5.09 -17.96
C ARG A 162 -8.51 3.67 -17.37
N GLY A 163 -7.47 2.86 -17.53
CA GLY A 163 -7.29 1.66 -16.71
C GLY A 163 -6.59 2.07 -15.43
N ALA A 164 -7.27 1.92 -14.30
CA ALA A 164 -6.67 2.03 -12.97
C ALA A 164 -5.33 1.27 -12.91
N ILE A 165 -4.43 1.70 -12.00
CA ILE A 165 -3.13 1.08 -11.69
C ILE A 165 -3.36 -0.29 -11.00
N GLU A 166 -4.18 -1.16 -11.59
CA GLU A 166 -4.15 -2.59 -11.35
C GLU A 166 -2.83 -3.09 -11.93
N ARG A 167 -1.81 -3.16 -11.09
CA ARG A 167 -0.68 -4.02 -11.40
C ARG A 167 -1.27 -5.41 -11.59
N LYS A 168 -1.07 -5.99 -12.78
CA LYS A 168 -1.39 -7.39 -13.03
C LYS A 168 -0.89 -8.21 -11.83
N PRO A 169 -1.73 -9.09 -11.26
CA PRO A 169 -1.35 -9.88 -10.11
C PRO A 169 0.00 -10.56 -10.36
N PRO A 170 0.85 -10.70 -9.32
CA PRO A 170 2.13 -11.37 -9.48
C PRO A 170 1.89 -12.73 -10.11
N HIS A 171 2.69 -13.04 -11.12
CA HIS A 171 2.53 -14.27 -11.87
C HIS A 171 2.78 -15.47 -10.96
N THR A 172 1.73 -16.26 -10.75
CA THR A 172 1.79 -17.51 -10.00
C THR A 172 2.29 -18.62 -10.91
N TYR A 173 3.56 -18.98 -10.78
CA TYR A 173 4.18 -20.03 -11.60
C TYR A 173 3.48 -21.38 -11.41
N THR A 174 3.00 -21.98 -12.49
CA THR A 174 2.42 -23.32 -12.54
C THR A 174 3.48 -24.41 -12.43
N SER A 175 3.06 -25.67 -12.24
CA SER A 175 4.00 -26.80 -12.26
C SER A 175 4.68 -26.94 -13.63
N GLU A 176 3.94 -26.77 -14.71
CA GLU A 176 4.45 -26.91 -16.09
C GLU A 176 5.46 -25.81 -16.43
N GLU A 177 5.20 -24.58 -16.00
CA GLU A 177 6.13 -23.46 -16.19
C GLU A 177 7.45 -23.70 -15.42
N ARG A 178 7.37 -24.22 -14.20
CA ARG A 178 8.57 -24.58 -13.43
C ARG A 178 9.34 -25.74 -14.06
N GLU A 179 8.64 -26.71 -14.63
CA GLU A 179 9.25 -27.83 -15.36
C GLU A 179 9.97 -27.35 -16.62
N LEU A 180 9.30 -26.54 -17.44
CA LEU A 180 9.89 -25.91 -18.62
C LEU A 180 11.14 -25.10 -18.25
N LEU A 181 11.07 -24.30 -17.19
CA LEU A 181 12.20 -23.49 -16.74
C LEU A 181 13.38 -24.36 -16.30
N SER A 182 13.10 -25.48 -15.65
CA SER A 182 14.11 -26.45 -15.22
C SER A 182 14.78 -27.14 -16.41
N ILE A 183 14.01 -27.52 -17.43
CA ILE A 183 14.52 -28.11 -18.67
C ILE A 183 15.43 -27.11 -19.39
N LEU A 184 14.99 -25.86 -19.55
CA LEU A 184 15.76 -24.79 -20.19
C LEU A 184 17.11 -24.57 -19.51
N TYR A 185 17.14 -24.48 -18.17
CA TYR A 185 18.39 -24.23 -17.44
C TYR A 185 19.30 -25.45 -17.32
N ARG A 186 18.75 -26.68 -17.30
CA ARG A 186 19.54 -27.91 -17.22
C ARG A 186 20.14 -28.33 -18.57
N PHE A 187 19.34 -28.39 -19.62
CA PHE A 187 19.74 -29.00 -20.89
C PHE A 187 20.29 -28.01 -21.92
N TYR A 188 20.12 -26.70 -21.71
CA TYR A 188 20.54 -25.69 -22.67
C TYR A 188 21.52 -24.67 -22.09
N HIS A 189 22.38 -24.15 -22.97
CA HIS A 189 23.35 -23.10 -22.71
C HIS A 189 23.22 -21.99 -23.76
N CYS A 190 23.47 -20.75 -23.33
CA CYS A 190 23.52 -19.57 -24.17
C CYS A 190 24.52 -18.58 -23.56
N GLU A 191 25.22 -17.82 -24.40
CA GLU A 191 26.13 -16.76 -23.93
C GLU A 191 25.37 -15.54 -23.39
N ASP A 192 24.25 -15.18 -24.05
CA ASP A 192 23.39 -14.09 -23.59
C ASP A 192 22.36 -14.61 -22.57
N VAL A 193 22.47 -14.11 -21.33
CA VAL A 193 21.60 -14.41 -20.19
C VAL A 193 20.10 -14.11 -20.43
N ARG A 194 19.77 -13.37 -21.50
CA ARG A 194 18.39 -13.02 -21.87
C ARG A 194 17.73 -14.06 -22.79
N VAL A 195 18.50 -14.96 -23.40
CA VAL A 195 17.96 -15.95 -24.37
C VAL A 195 16.97 -16.90 -23.70
N ILE A 196 17.37 -17.57 -22.61
CA ILE A 196 16.47 -18.49 -21.87
C ILE A 196 15.16 -17.80 -21.44
N PRO A 197 15.17 -16.61 -20.81
CA PRO A 197 13.94 -15.89 -20.50
C PRO A 197 13.06 -15.54 -21.70
N ARG A 198 13.65 -15.23 -22.87
CA ARG A 198 12.88 -14.94 -24.10
C ARG A 198 12.20 -16.18 -24.63
N VAL A 199 12.90 -17.31 -24.68
CA VAL A 199 12.33 -18.60 -25.12
C VAL A 199 11.25 -19.08 -24.15
N PHE A 200 11.49 -18.97 -22.84
CA PHE A 200 10.48 -19.27 -21.81
C PHE A 200 9.19 -18.47 -22.01
N ASN A 201 9.30 -17.14 -22.12
CA ASN A 201 8.14 -16.27 -22.33
C ASN A 201 7.38 -16.62 -23.62
N ALA A 202 8.08 -16.95 -24.70
CA ALA A 202 7.47 -17.32 -25.97
C ALA A 202 6.66 -18.62 -25.88
N ILE A 203 7.19 -19.64 -25.21
CA ILE A 203 6.50 -20.93 -25.03
C ILE A 203 5.32 -20.81 -24.05
N ALA A 204 5.51 -20.10 -22.94
CA ALA A 204 4.48 -19.96 -21.90
C ALA A 204 3.41 -18.90 -22.24
N GLY A 205 3.57 -18.14 -23.33
CA GLY A 205 2.67 -17.03 -23.65
C GLY A 205 2.74 -15.87 -22.65
N LEU A 206 3.86 -15.72 -21.95
CA LEU A 206 4.05 -14.74 -20.89
C LEU A 206 4.90 -13.55 -21.37
N LYS A 207 4.81 -12.44 -20.64
CA LYS A 207 5.62 -11.22 -20.88
C LYS A 207 6.37 -10.80 -19.61
N LEU A 208 7.06 -11.75 -18.97
CA LEU A 208 7.79 -11.48 -17.73
C LEU A 208 9.15 -10.84 -18.01
N ARG A 209 9.59 -9.96 -17.10
CA ARG A 209 10.94 -9.39 -17.14
C ARG A 209 11.98 -10.48 -16.90
N HIS A 210 13.10 -10.44 -17.62
CA HIS A 210 14.16 -11.46 -17.52
C HIS A 210 14.61 -11.72 -16.07
N ARG A 211 14.65 -10.66 -15.24
CA ARG A 211 15.12 -10.74 -13.85
C ARG A 211 14.18 -11.59 -13.00
N ILE A 212 12.88 -11.54 -13.27
CA ILE A 212 11.87 -12.29 -12.52
C ILE A 212 12.01 -13.78 -12.81
N ILE A 213 12.14 -14.16 -14.08
CA ILE A 213 12.36 -15.56 -14.51
C ILE A 213 13.66 -16.11 -13.93
N ARG A 214 14.75 -15.34 -14.01
CA ARG A 214 16.05 -15.75 -13.47
C ARG A 214 16.00 -15.92 -11.95
N GLU A 215 15.38 -14.98 -11.25
CA GLU A 215 15.24 -15.04 -9.78
C GLU A 215 14.36 -16.23 -9.36
N GLN A 216 13.31 -16.54 -10.12
CA GLN A 216 12.49 -17.71 -9.87
C GLN A 216 13.31 -19.00 -9.92
N PHE A 217 14.18 -19.16 -10.92
CA PHE A 217 15.02 -20.35 -11.00
C PHE A 217 16.13 -20.37 -9.93
N TRP A 218 16.96 -19.33 -9.89
CA TRP A 218 18.17 -19.30 -9.05
C TRP A 218 17.89 -18.97 -7.57
N GLY A 219 17.02 -18.01 -7.31
CA GLY A 219 16.69 -17.52 -5.98
C GLY A 219 15.61 -18.33 -5.28
N HIS A 220 14.71 -18.97 -6.04
CA HIS A 220 13.60 -19.74 -5.48
C HIS A 220 13.79 -21.25 -5.66
N MET A 221 13.76 -21.75 -6.90
CA MET A 221 13.74 -23.20 -7.15
C MET A 221 15.02 -23.90 -6.68
N LEU A 222 16.20 -23.40 -7.04
CA LEU A 222 17.47 -23.98 -6.58
C LEU A 222 17.66 -23.83 -5.08
N PHE A 223 17.24 -22.72 -4.51
CA PHE A 223 17.42 -22.45 -3.09
C PHE A 223 16.68 -23.46 -2.20
N TYR A 224 15.41 -23.73 -2.50
CA TYR A 224 14.63 -24.74 -1.77
C TYR A 224 14.91 -26.16 -2.26
N GLY A 225 15.17 -26.37 -3.55
CA GLY A 225 15.56 -27.67 -4.09
C GLY A 225 14.40 -28.60 -4.47
N PRO A 226 14.72 -29.83 -4.93
CA PRO A 226 13.76 -30.74 -5.57
C PRO A 226 12.69 -31.29 -4.62
N GLU A 227 12.99 -31.41 -3.32
CA GLU A 227 12.01 -31.85 -2.31
C GLU A 227 10.84 -30.86 -2.16
N SER A 228 11.08 -29.55 -2.34
CA SER A 228 10.06 -28.50 -2.25
C SER A 228 9.36 -28.17 -3.57
N PHE A 229 9.90 -28.63 -4.70
CA PHE A 229 9.38 -28.35 -6.03
C PHE A 229 9.43 -29.60 -6.88
N ARG A 230 8.32 -30.36 -6.90
CA ARG A 230 8.25 -31.64 -7.61
C ARG A 230 8.60 -31.54 -9.10
N ALA A 231 8.15 -30.49 -9.80
CA ALA A 231 8.53 -30.23 -11.19
C ALA A 231 10.05 -30.18 -11.40
N PHE A 232 10.76 -29.55 -10.46
CA PHE A 232 12.22 -29.50 -10.50
C PHE A 232 12.84 -30.87 -10.20
N GLY A 233 12.29 -31.59 -9.21
CA GLY A 233 12.71 -32.96 -8.88
C GLY A 233 12.54 -33.94 -10.03
N ARG A 234 11.41 -33.89 -10.75
CA ARG A 234 11.17 -34.72 -11.95
C ARG A 234 12.25 -34.49 -13.01
N VAL A 235 12.50 -33.22 -13.35
CA VAL A 235 13.50 -32.88 -14.35
C VAL A 235 14.89 -33.37 -13.94
N LEU A 236 15.28 -33.24 -12.66
CA LEU A 236 16.56 -33.74 -12.16
C LEU A 236 16.66 -35.27 -12.12
N SER A 237 15.54 -35.98 -11.97
CA SER A 237 15.52 -37.45 -11.93
C SER A 237 15.75 -38.11 -13.30
N VAL A 238 15.55 -37.38 -14.39
CA VAL A 238 15.78 -37.87 -15.76
C VAL A 238 17.29 -37.93 -16.04
N PRO A 239 17.81 -39.03 -16.62
CA PRO A 239 19.21 -39.12 -17.04
C PRO A 239 19.56 -38.05 -18.08
N PHE A 240 20.75 -37.43 -17.94
CA PHE A 240 21.15 -36.34 -18.84
C PHE A 240 21.40 -36.80 -20.28
N ASP A 241 21.80 -38.07 -20.47
CA ASP A 241 22.14 -38.62 -21.79
C ASP A 241 20.91 -39.10 -22.59
N ALA A 242 19.74 -39.24 -21.94
CA ALA A 242 18.50 -39.70 -22.55
C ALA A 242 17.28 -38.81 -22.22
N PRO A 243 17.36 -37.48 -22.40
CA PRO A 243 16.24 -36.59 -22.10
C PRO A 243 15.09 -36.74 -23.11
N GLN A 244 15.37 -37.28 -24.30
CA GLN A 244 14.37 -37.47 -25.34
C GLN A 244 13.26 -38.43 -24.90
N ASP A 245 13.55 -39.46 -24.11
CA ASP A 245 12.55 -40.43 -23.68
C ASP A 245 11.42 -39.83 -22.82
N TYR A 246 11.69 -38.68 -22.19
CA TYR A 246 10.76 -38.03 -21.26
C TYR A 246 10.31 -36.64 -21.74
N TYR A 247 11.17 -35.91 -22.44
CA TYR A 247 10.96 -34.50 -22.77
C TYR A 247 11.10 -34.16 -24.26
N THR A 248 11.03 -35.14 -25.17
CA THR A 248 11.13 -34.91 -26.63
C THR A 248 10.22 -33.78 -27.09
N ASP A 249 8.93 -33.81 -26.73
CA ASP A 249 7.96 -32.82 -27.18
C ASP A 249 8.30 -31.40 -26.68
N ILE A 250 8.74 -31.28 -25.43
CA ILE A 250 9.10 -29.99 -24.83
C ILE A 250 10.41 -29.46 -25.44
N MET A 251 11.42 -30.31 -25.62
CA MET A 251 12.70 -29.95 -26.23
C MET A 251 12.52 -29.51 -27.69
N PHE A 252 11.70 -30.23 -28.45
CA PHE A 252 11.35 -29.85 -29.82
C PHE A 252 10.69 -28.46 -29.86
N ARG A 253 9.73 -28.19 -28.95
CA ARG A 253 9.10 -26.86 -28.83
C ARG A 253 10.11 -25.77 -28.45
N ILE A 254 11.07 -26.06 -27.56
CA ILE A 254 12.13 -25.12 -27.17
C ILE A 254 12.99 -24.73 -28.37
N GLU A 255 13.47 -25.72 -29.12
CA GLU A 255 14.33 -25.49 -30.29
C GLU A 255 13.60 -24.79 -31.42
N GLN A 256 12.36 -25.19 -31.69
CA GLN A 256 11.51 -24.53 -32.65
C GLN A 256 11.31 -23.05 -32.30
N GLN A 257 11.01 -22.73 -31.04
CA GLN A 257 10.82 -21.35 -30.60
C GLN A 257 12.12 -20.54 -30.58
N ALA A 258 13.25 -21.14 -30.23
CA ALA A 258 14.55 -20.48 -30.32
C ALA A 258 14.90 -20.14 -31.78
N SER A 259 14.68 -21.09 -32.71
CA SER A 259 14.88 -20.87 -34.15
C SER A 259 13.95 -19.79 -34.71
N ASN A 260 12.67 -19.79 -34.32
CA ASN A 260 11.70 -18.79 -34.78
C ASN A 260 12.06 -17.36 -34.34
N LEU A 261 12.73 -17.22 -33.20
CA LEU A 261 13.14 -15.93 -32.63
C LEU A 261 14.56 -15.51 -33.01
N ASP A 262 15.24 -16.32 -33.84
CA ASP A 262 16.65 -16.14 -34.22
C ASP A 262 17.57 -16.01 -32.99
N LEU A 263 17.42 -16.92 -32.02
CA LEU A 263 18.19 -16.94 -30.78
C LEU A 263 19.17 -18.11 -30.75
N ASP A 264 20.44 -17.83 -30.44
CA ASP A 264 21.47 -18.85 -30.25
C ASP A 264 21.28 -19.58 -28.90
N LEU A 265 20.51 -20.67 -28.94
CA LEU A 265 20.30 -21.59 -27.82
C LEU A 265 20.83 -22.97 -28.20
N ARG A 266 21.85 -23.45 -27.47
CA ARG A 266 22.53 -24.72 -27.78
C ARG A 266 22.25 -25.76 -26.70
N ARG A 267 22.01 -27.01 -27.11
CA ARG A 267 22.00 -28.15 -26.17
C ARG A 267 23.37 -28.28 -25.50
N ARG A 268 23.39 -28.58 -24.21
CA ARG A 268 24.61 -28.89 -23.48
C ARG A 268 25.08 -30.30 -23.82
N SER A 269 26.39 -30.47 -23.87
CA SER A 269 27.04 -31.79 -23.99
C SER A 269 27.39 -32.42 -22.65
N VAL A 270 27.29 -31.64 -21.55
CA VAL A 270 27.65 -32.06 -20.20
C VAL A 270 26.58 -31.57 -19.23
N ASP A 271 26.19 -32.43 -18.29
CA ASP A 271 25.21 -32.09 -17.25
C ASP A 271 25.78 -31.03 -16.29
N ILE A 272 24.89 -30.26 -15.69
CA ILE A 272 25.24 -29.29 -14.65
C ILE A 272 24.91 -29.87 -13.30
N ASP A 273 25.92 -29.97 -12.43
CA ASP A 273 25.67 -30.25 -11.02
C ASP A 273 25.10 -28.99 -10.32
N PHE A 274 23.80 -29.02 -10.06
CA PHE A 274 23.11 -27.94 -9.36
C PHE A 274 23.29 -28.07 -7.85
N VAL A 275 24.03 -27.12 -7.26
CA VAL A 275 24.07 -26.96 -5.79
C VAL A 275 22.73 -26.40 -5.29
N CYS A 276 21.78 -27.30 -5.02
CA CYS A 276 20.43 -26.98 -4.58
C CYS A 276 20.16 -27.34 -3.11
N GLY A 277 18.99 -26.94 -2.59
CA GLY A 277 18.56 -27.30 -1.23
C GLY A 277 19.30 -26.55 -0.11
N LYS A 278 19.86 -25.37 -0.41
CA LYS A 278 20.53 -24.51 0.58
C LYS A 278 19.58 -24.08 1.70
N ALA A 279 18.28 -24.00 1.43
CA ALA A 279 17.26 -23.68 2.42
C ALA A 279 17.24 -24.70 3.57
N ARG A 280 17.36 -25.99 3.27
CA ARG A 280 17.41 -27.09 4.26
C ARG A 280 18.56 -26.94 5.25
N LYS A 281 19.73 -26.49 4.77
CA LYS A 281 20.94 -26.30 5.57
C LYS A 281 21.15 -24.84 6.02
N SER A 282 20.12 -24.00 5.89
CA SER A 282 20.24 -22.59 6.27
C SER A 282 20.49 -22.45 7.76
N SER A 283 21.42 -21.57 8.14
CA SER A 283 21.63 -21.19 9.54
C SER A 283 20.41 -20.49 10.14
N SER A 284 19.54 -19.90 9.30
CA SER A 284 18.28 -19.30 9.73
C SER A 284 17.26 -20.40 10.04
N PRO A 285 16.80 -20.55 11.31
CA PRO A 285 15.76 -21.51 11.68
C PRO A 285 14.50 -21.34 10.82
N ARG A 286 14.20 -20.09 10.53
CA ARG A 286 13.05 -19.66 9.76
C ARG A 286 13.04 -20.11 8.30
N ILE A 287 14.19 -20.07 7.65
CA ILE A 287 14.30 -20.56 6.27
C ILE A 287 14.11 -22.08 6.25
N ARG A 288 14.58 -22.79 7.28
CA ARG A 288 14.37 -24.23 7.44
C ARG A 288 12.89 -24.57 7.65
N GLU A 289 12.19 -23.81 8.49
CA GLU A 289 10.74 -23.98 8.69
C GLU A 289 9.94 -23.76 7.40
N ILE A 290 10.25 -22.72 6.62
CA ILE A 290 9.59 -22.48 5.32
C ILE A 290 9.90 -23.59 4.32
N TYR A 291 11.13 -24.10 4.34
CA TYR A 291 11.51 -25.26 3.55
C TYR A 291 10.69 -26.49 3.94
N GLU A 292 10.61 -26.82 5.23
CA GLU A 292 9.84 -27.94 5.77
C GLU A 292 8.36 -27.83 5.41
N SER A 293 7.76 -26.65 5.58
CA SER A 293 6.38 -26.38 5.17
C SER A 293 6.15 -26.59 3.67
N LYS A 294 7.08 -26.15 2.81
CA LYS A 294 6.99 -26.39 1.36
C LYS A 294 7.12 -27.87 1.01
N VAL A 295 8.04 -28.58 1.65
CA VAL A 295 8.22 -30.03 1.46
C VAL A 295 6.96 -30.77 1.88
N GLU A 296 6.36 -30.43 3.02
CA GLU A 296 5.15 -31.09 3.51
C GLU A 296 3.95 -30.80 2.60
N LYS A 297 3.82 -29.56 2.12
CA LYS A 297 2.82 -29.22 1.10
C LYS A 297 2.99 -30.06 -0.17
N THR A 298 4.22 -30.20 -0.67
CA THR A 298 4.50 -31.04 -1.86
C THR A 298 4.20 -32.52 -1.62
N LYS A 299 4.47 -33.05 -0.42
CA LYS A 299 4.07 -34.42 -0.07
C LYS A 299 2.55 -34.58 -0.04
N GLN A 300 1.83 -33.59 0.49
CA GLN A 300 0.37 -33.61 0.51
C GLN A 300 -0.20 -33.59 -0.91
N GLU A 301 0.32 -32.72 -1.79
CA GLU A 301 -0.07 -32.69 -3.21
C GLU A 301 0.14 -34.05 -3.90
N VAL A 302 1.23 -34.77 -3.58
CA VAL A 302 1.47 -36.14 -4.10
C VAL A 302 0.45 -37.14 -3.56
N ARG A 303 0.10 -37.06 -2.28
CA ARG A 303 -0.92 -37.93 -1.67
C ARG A 303 -2.29 -37.68 -2.29
N ASP A 304 -2.66 -36.42 -2.47
CA ASP A 304 -3.95 -36.02 -3.04
C ASP A 304 -4.06 -36.47 -4.51
N GLU A 305 -3.00 -36.30 -5.30
CA GLU A 305 -2.96 -36.82 -6.68
C GLU A 305 -3.11 -38.34 -6.74
N PHE A 306 -2.45 -39.06 -5.84
CA PHE A 306 -2.56 -40.52 -5.75
C PHE A 306 -3.99 -40.95 -5.38
N ALA A 307 -4.60 -40.31 -4.36
CA ALA A 307 -5.97 -40.56 -3.96
C ALA A 307 -6.95 -40.28 -5.12
N ASN A 308 -6.79 -39.16 -5.81
CA ASN A 308 -7.61 -38.80 -6.97
C ASN A 308 -7.46 -39.79 -8.13
N ALA A 309 -6.26 -40.30 -8.38
CA ALA A 309 -6.02 -41.32 -9.41
C ALA A 309 -6.69 -42.67 -9.06
N VAL A 310 -6.71 -43.04 -7.77
CA VAL A 310 -7.42 -44.23 -7.29
C VAL A 310 -8.93 -44.07 -7.49
N VAL A 311 -9.51 -42.95 -7.04
CA VAL A 311 -10.94 -42.66 -7.22
C VAL A 311 -11.32 -42.62 -8.70
N ALA A 312 -10.51 -41.98 -9.56
CA ALA A 312 -10.77 -41.94 -11.00
C ALA A 312 -10.76 -43.34 -11.64
N ARG A 313 -9.87 -44.23 -11.17
CA ARG A 313 -9.82 -45.62 -11.63
C ARG A 313 -11.03 -46.41 -11.16
N GLU A 314 -11.49 -46.20 -9.94
CA GLU A 314 -12.70 -46.83 -9.40
C GLU A 314 -13.96 -46.36 -10.12
N VAL A 315 -14.09 -45.05 -10.38
CA VAL A 315 -15.19 -44.49 -11.16
C VAL A 315 -15.19 -45.02 -12.60
N ALA A 316 -14.01 -45.12 -13.23
CA ALA A 316 -13.89 -45.71 -14.57
C ALA A 316 -14.26 -47.20 -14.57
N ALA A 317 -13.90 -47.96 -13.53
CA ALA A 317 -14.28 -49.36 -13.39
C ALA A 317 -15.79 -49.53 -13.11
N ALA A 318 -16.38 -48.67 -12.29
CA ALA A 318 -17.82 -48.65 -12.01
C ALA A 318 -18.64 -48.27 -13.25
N ALA A 319 -18.17 -47.29 -14.04
CA ALA A 319 -18.78 -46.91 -15.32
C ALA A 319 -18.75 -48.05 -16.35
N GLN A 320 -17.71 -48.89 -16.33
CA GLN A 320 -17.66 -50.10 -17.15
C GLN A 320 -18.60 -51.21 -16.64
N SER A 321 -18.89 -51.24 -15.33
CA SER A 321 -19.84 -52.19 -14.73
C SER A 321 -21.31 -51.79 -14.88
N LEU A 322 -21.63 -50.50 -15.09
CA LEU A 322 -23.02 -50.01 -15.21
C LEU A 322 -23.59 -50.07 -16.65
N GLY A 323 -22.84 -50.62 -17.60
CA GLY A 323 -23.27 -50.77 -18.99
C GLY A 323 -24.38 -51.81 -19.26
N LEU A 324 -24.96 -52.46 -18.24
CA LEU A 324 -25.99 -53.48 -18.48
C LEU A 324 -27.32 -53.39 -17.74
N MET A 325 -27.50 -52.56 -16.70
CA MET A 325 -28.83 -52.39 -16.09
C MET A 325 -29.06 -50.98 -15.56
N SER A 326 -29.69 -50.15 -16.39
CA SER A 326 -30.31 -48.91 -15.96
C SER A 326 -31.61 -49.26 -15.23
N ARG A 327 -31.57 -49.28 -13.89
CA ARG A 327 -32.77 -49.21 -13.06
C ARG A 327 -32.49 -48.20 -11.96
N ALA A 328 -33.34 -47.16 -11.92
CA ALA A 328 -33.28 -46.07 -10.97
C ALA A 328 -33.18 -46.59 -9.54
N VAL A 329 -32.06 -46.29 -8.88
CA VAL A 329 -31.88 -46.45 -7.44
C VAL A 329 -31.47 -45.08 -6.92
N GLN A 330 -32.34 -44.49 -6.09
CA GLN A 330 -32.03 -43.29 -5.32
C GLN A 330 -30.80 -43.56 -4.44
N PRO A 331 -29.88 -42.60 -4.27
CA PRO A 331 -28.79 -42.77 -3.33
C PRO A 331 -29.36 -42.87 -1.90
N PRO A 332 -28.99 -43.90 -1.13
CA PRO A 332 -29.34 -43.98 0.27
C PRO A 332 -28.47 -42.99 1.06
N PHE A 333 -29.08 -42.49 2.13
CA PHE A 333 -28.43 -41.91 3.29
C PHE A 333 -27.25 -42.77 3.75
N GLU A 334 -26.10 -42.14 3.96
CA GLU A 334 -24.96 -42.57 4.79
C GLU A 334 -23.90 -41.46 4.64
N ASP A 335 -23.07 -41.13 5.61
CA ASP A 335 -23.12 -41.22 7.06
C ASP A 335 -21.99 -40.28 7.52
N HIS A 336 -22.17 -39.73 8.71
CA HIS A 336 -21.22 -38.93 9.49
C HIS A 336 -19.73 -39.02 9.10
N VAL A 337 -19.24 -38.04 8.36
CA VAL A 337 -17.80 -37.69 8.36
C VAL A 337 -17.59 -36.70 9.51
N GLU A 338 -17.22 -37.23 10.68
CA GLU A 338 -16.62 -36.45 11.76
C GLU A 338 -15.30 -35.88 11.28
N LEU A 339 -15.33 -34.65 10.75
CA LEU A 339 -14.14 -33.89 10.44
C LEU A 339 -13.59 -33.30 11.76
N PHE A 340 -12.63 -34.01 12.33
CA PHE A 340 -11.81 -33.55 13.46
C PHE A 340 -11.25 -32.16 13.15
N THR A 341 -11.80 -31.15 13.82
CA THR A 341 -11.22 -29.81 13.88
C THR A 341 -10.30 -29.77 15.09
N ASP A 342 -9.02 -29.49 14.86
CA ASP A 342 -8.00 -29.34 15.89
C ASP A 342 -8.33 -28.13 16.78
N VAL A 343 -8.79 -28.39 18.01
CA VAL A 343 -9.19 -27.39 19.00
C VAL A 343 -7.98 -27.08 19.91
N GLU A 344 -7.04 -26.26 19.43
CA GLU A 344 -6.04 -25.62 20.31
C GLU A 344 -5.62 -24.23 19.79
N GLN A 345 -6.54 -23.27 19.64
CA GLN A 345 -6.17 -21.85 19.46
C GLN A 345 -7.14 -20.90 20.18
N ASN A 346 -7.23 -21.02 21.52
CA ASN A 346 -7.76 -19.94 22.35
C ASN A 346 -6.61 -19.13 22.93
N LEU A 347 -6.29 -18.01 22.28
CA LEU A 347 -5.33 -17.02 22.77
C LEU A 347 -5.94 -16.21 23.91
N THR A 348 -5.59 -16.54 25.15
CA THR A 348 -5.81 -15.65 26.30
C THR A 348 -4.72 -14.56 26.30
N LEU A 349 -5.14 -13.30 26.12
CA LEU A 349 -4.29 -12.12 26.17
C LEU A 349 -3.75 -11.91 27.60
N VAL A 350 -2.51 -12.30 27.87
CA VAL A 350 -1.78 -11.83 29.07
C VAL A 350 -0.80 -10.75 28.64
N ALA A 351 -1.16 -9.52 29.00
CA ALA A 351 -0.27 -8.36 28.96
C ALA A 351 0.61 -8.38 30.21
N ASP A 352 1.90 -8.65 30.05
CA ASP A 352 2.88 -8.25 31.06
C ASP A 352 4.23 -7.95 30.42
N ASN A 353 4.52 -6.66 30.30
CA ASN A 353 5.88 -6.15 30.18
C ASN A 353 5.97 -4.87 31.01
N VAL A 354 6.84 -4.95 32.02
CA VAL A 354 7.14 -3.94 33.02
C VAL A 354 7.58 -2.60 32.37
N GLY A 355 6.79 -1.55 32.61
CA GLY A 355 7.33 -0.29 33.13
C GLY A 355 7.79 0.82 32.17
N VAL A 356 7.67 0.68 30.85
CA VAL A 356 7.68 1.89 29.99
C VAL A 356 6.22 2.25 29.74
N PRO A 357 5.70 3.39 30.24
CA PRO A 357 4.36 3.83 29.88
C PRO A 357 4.31 3.87 28.35
N ARG A 358 3.56 2.95 27.75
CA ARG A 358 3.19 3.10 26.34
C ARG A 358 2.56 4.48 26.29
N PRO A 359 3.14 5.46 25.56
CA PRO A 359 2.48 6.74 25.41
C PRO A 359 1.10 6.40 24.88
N MET A 360 0.07 6.66 25.68
CA MET A 360 -1.30 6.44 25.25
C MET A 360 -1.41 7.18 23.93
N SER A 361 -1.63 6.42 22.86
CA SER A 361 -1.87 6.98 21.54
C SER A 361 -3.17 7.75 21.67
N THR A 362 -3.06 9.04 22.03
CA THR A 362 -4.21 9.93 22.09
C THR A 362 -4.79 9.95 20.71
N ARG A 363 -6.01 9.42 20.58
CA ARG A 363 -6.79 9.45 19.35
C ARG A 363 -6.72 10.88 18.79
N PRO A 364 -6.39 11.07 17.51
CA PRO A 364 -6.45 12.37 16.88
C PRO A 364 -7.83 12.98 17.05
N TYR A 365 -7.86 14.28 17.31
CA TYR A 365 -9.02 15.13 17.15
C TYR A 365 -9.29 15.49 15.69
N LEU A 366 -8.25 15.50 14.83
CA LEU A 366 -8.36 15.86 13.42
C LEU A 366 -8.06 14.68 12.48
N SER A 367 -8.91 14.49 11.46
CA SER A 367 -8.63 13.60 10.33
C SER A 367 -8.96 14.27 9.00
N PHE A 368 -8.48 13.69 7.91
CA PHE A 368 -8.59 14.23 6.56
C PHE A 368 -9.32 13.23 5.67
N ARG A 369 -10.28 13.71 4.89
CA ARG A 369 -10.95 12.91 3.88
C ARG A 369 -10.72 13.54 2.52
N VAL A 370 -10.22 12.76 1.58
CA VAL A 370 -10.15 13.16 0.17
C VAL A 370 -11.21 12.42 -0.63
N TRP A 371 -11.81 13.11 -1.59
CA TRP A 371 -12.81 12.54 -2.48
C TRP A 371 -12.85 13.27 -3.82
N ASP A 372 -13.35 12.57 -4.83
CA ASP A 372 -13.80 13.10 -6.10
C ASP A 372 -15.21 12.59 -6.45
N THR A 373 -15.62 12.73 -7.70
CA THR A 373 -16.91 12.26 -8.23
C THR A 373 -16.98 10.74 -8.42
N SER A 374 -15.84 10.04 -8.44
CA SER A 374 -15.74 8.59 -8.58
C SER A 374 -15.79 7.85 -7.24
N ASN A 375 -15.63 8.56 -6.12
CA ASN A 375 -15.75 8.00 -4.78
C ASN A 375 -17.14 7.42 -4.50
N ARG A 376 -17.17 6.27 -3.85
CA ARG A 376 -18.37 5.57 -3.37
C ARG A 376 -19.03 6.20 -2.13
N THR A 377 -19.05 7.52 -2.07
CA THR A 377 -19.72 8.29 -1.01
C THR A 377 -20.22 9.58 -1.61
N ALA A 378 -21.41 10.01 -1.24
CA ALA A 378 -21.91 11.31 -1.65
C ALA A 378 -21.54 12.38 -0.62
N PHE A 379 -21.21 13.58 -1.11
CA PHE A 379 -21.13 14.79 -0.28
C PHE A 379 -22.44 15.56 -0.44
N ILE A 380 -23.30 15.52 0.57
CA ILE A 380 -24.69 16.02 0.54
C ILE A 380 -24.89 16.90 1.78
N ASP A 381 -25.43 18.10 1.60
CA ASP A 381 -25.75 19.04 2.69
C ASP A 381 -24.55 19.28 3.61
N GLY A 382 -23.35 19.51 3.04
CA GLY A 382 -22.14 19.75 3.81
C GLY A 382 -21.54 18.53 4.54
N GLY A 383 -22.20 17.38 4.49
CA GLY A 383 -21.76 16.12 5.10
C GLY A 383 -21.42 15.03 4.09
N PHE A 384 -20.93 13.90 4.58
CA PHE A 384 -20.68 12.69 3.78
C PHE A 384 -21.68 11.60 4.12
N VAL A 385 -22.17 10.89 3.10
CA VAL A 385 -23.04 9.71 3.24
C VAL A 385 -22.42 8.54 2.48
N ALA A 386 -22.31 7.39 3.13
CA ALA A 386 -21.80 6.17 2.50
C ALA A 386 -22.80 5.68 1.44
N GLU A 387 -22.31 5.10 0.35
CA GLU A 387 -23.12 4.70 -0.82
C GLU A 387 -24.37 3.89 -0.45
N THR A 388 -24.23 2.95 0.49
CA THR A 388 -25.33 2.09 0.94
C THR A 388 -26.52 2.87 1.52
N PHE A 389 -26.29 4.08 2.01
CA PHE A 389 -27.30 4.92 2.64
C PHE A 389 -27.77 6.09 1.76
N ILE A 390 -27.27 6.19 0.52
CA ILE A 390 -27.76 7.19 -0.43
C ILE A 390 -29.21 6.82 -0.79
N GLY A 391 -30.16 7.70 -0.45
CA GLY A 391 -31.59 7.47 -0.63
C GLY A 391 -32.28 6.79 0.56
N TRP A 392 -31.54 6.39 1.60
CA TRP A 392 -32.14 5.88 2.84
C TRP A 392 -32.78 7.02 3.63
N PRO A 393 -34.03 6.90 4.13
CA PRO A 393 -34.68 7.95 4.91
C PRO A 393 -33.98 8.15 6.25
N ARG A 394 -33.65 9.40 6.60
CA ARG A 394 -33.04 9.71 7.90
C ARG A 394 -34.04 9.49 9.05
N PRO A 395 -33.59 9.09 10.25
CA PRO A 395 -32.19 8.81 10.62
C PRO A 395 -31.70 7.47 10.04
N PHE A 396 -30.39 7.40 9.72
CA PHE A 396 -29.76 6.15 9.28
C PHE A 396 -29.75 5.11 10.41
N PRO A 397 -29.72 3.80 10.08
CA PRO A 397 -29.60 2.76 11.10
C PRO A 397 -28.31 2.93 11.91
N GLY A 398 -28.43 2.65 13.21
CA GLY A 398 -27.30 2.75 14.13
C GLY A 398 -26.14 1.82 13.75
N PRO A 399 -24.91 2.13 14.17
CA PRO A 399 -23.75 1.28 13.91
C PRO A 399 -23.91 -0.12 14.50
N ILE A 400 -23.58 -1.13 13.70
CA ILE A 400 -23.60 -2.54 14.14
C ILE A 400 -22.28 -2.83 14.86
N ALA A 401 -22.38 -3.47 16.03
CA ALA A 401 -21.20 -3.81 16.81
C ALA A 401 -20.38 -4.92 16.14
N LEU A 402 -19.06 -4.90 16.32
CA LEU A 402 -18.17 -5.94 15.77
C LEU A 402 -18.33 -7.28 16.48
N ASP A 403 -18.91 -7.29 17.66
CA ASP A 403 -19.24 -8.47 18.48
C ASP A 403 -20.74 -8.80 18.43
N ASP A 404 -21.47 -8.22 17.47
CA ASP A 404 -22.88 -8.52 17.26
C ASP A 404 -23.08 -10.01 16.88
N PRO A 405 -24.07 -10.72 17.45
CA PRO A 405 -24.32 -12.14 17.17
C PRO A 405 -24.58 -12.47 15.69
N SER A 406 -25.05 -11.51 14.90
CA SER A 406 -25.29 -11.69 13.46
C SER A 406 -24.01 -11.74 12.63
N GLU A 407 -22.85 -11.40 13.21
CA GLU A 407 -21.56 -11.24 12.52
C GLU A 407 -21.54 -10.14 11.44
N ALA A 408 -22.66 -9.44 11.20
CA ALA A 408 -22.81 -8.46 10.14
C ALA A 408 -21.79 -7.32 10.25
N GLY A 409 -21.52 -6.82 11.46
CA GLY A 409 -20.50 -5.79 11.69
C GLY A 409 -19.10 -6.25 11.26
N LYS A 410 -18.73 -7.51 11.52
CA LYS A 410 -17.43 -8.07 11.08
C LYS A 410 -17.38 -8.23 9.57
N ILE A 411 -18.47 -8.73 8.96
CA ILE A 411 -18.57 -8.91 7.51
C ILE A 411 -18.42 -7.56 6.80
N PHE A 412 -19.18 -6.54 7.21
CA PHE A 412 -19.10 -5.21 6.61
C PHE A 412 -17.71 -4.59 6.78
N THR A 413 -17.09 -4.77 7.95
CA THR A 413 -15.74 -4.28 8.19
C THR A 413 -14.72 -5.01 7.32
N TYR A 414 -14.83 -6.33 7.19
CA TYR A 414 -13.98 -7.13 6.31
C TYR A 414 -14.12 -6.69 4.85
N LEU A 415 -15.34 -6.52 4.35
CA LEU A 415 -15.61 -6.07 2.97
C LEU A 415 -15.02 -4.68 2.71
N HIS A 416 -15.24 -3.73 3.62
CA HIS A 416 -14.67 -2.39 3.54
C HIS A 416 -13.14 -2.40 3.48
N LEU A 417 -12.51 -3.15 4.39
CA LEU A 417 -11.06 -3.19 4.49
C LEU A 417 -10.38 -3.95 3.35
N SER A 418 -11.03 -5.01 2.86
CA SER A 418 -10.58 -5.78 1.69
C SER A 418 -10.86 -5.07 0.37
N LYS A 419 -11.68 -4.02 0.38
CA LYS A 419 -12.18 -3.32 -0.80
C LYS A 419 -12.94 -4.26 -1.77
N HIS A 420 -13.55 -5.31 -1.23
CA HIS A 420 -14.41 -6.22 -1.98
C HIS A 420 -15.89 -5.85 -1.79
N GLY A 421 -16.67 -5.97 -2.85
CA GLY A 421 -18.12 -5.70 -2.87
C GLY A 421 -18.47 -4.26 -3.23
N ASP A 422 -19.77 -4.00 -3.44
CA ASP A 422 -20.29 -2.75 -4.03
C ASP A 422 -21.09 -1.87 -3.06
N THR A 423 -21.08 -2.16 -1.76
CA THR A 423 -21.90 -1.44 -0.77
C THR A 423 -21.07 -1.00 0.44
N PRO A 424 -20.26 0.07 0.33
CA PRO A 424 -19.58 0.62 1.48
C PRO A 424 -20.61 1.20 2.46
N VAL A 425 -20.66 0.63 3.66
CA VAL A 425 -21.40 1.18 4.82
C VAL A 425 -20.54 2.15 5.64
N TYR A 426 -19.26 2.25 5.29
CA TYR A 426 -18.26 3.03 6.01
C TYR A 426 -17.65 4.13 5.13
N ILE A 427 -17.27 5.22 5.79
CA ILE A 427 -16.59 6.37 5.21
C ILE A 427 -15.17 6.43 5.78
N SER A 428 -14.15 6.17 4.96
CA SER A 428 -12.75 6.21 5.40
C SER A 428 -12.21 7.65 5.54
N THR A 429 -11.46 7.91 6.61
CA THR A 429 -10.68 9.13 6.79
C THR A 429 -9.24 8.77 7.16
N ALA A 430 -8.28 9.60 6.73
CA ALA A 430 -6.87 9.43 7.02
C ALA A 430 -6.46 10.35 8.18
N SER A 431 -5.72 9.82 9.16
CA SER A 431 -5.15 10.64 10.23
C SER A 431 -3.83 11.30 9.86
N SER A 432 -3.32 11.04 8.65
CA SER A 432 -2.09 11.62 8.10
C SER A 432 -2.41 12.51 6.90
N LEU A 433 -2.03 13.79 6.97
CA LEU A 433 -2.20 14.72 5.86
C LEU A 433 -1.38 14.31 4.64
N LEU A 434 -0.16 13.79 4.87
CA LEU A 434 0.69 13.26 3.80
C LEU A 434 -0.02 12.14 3.02
N GLN A 435 -0.66 11.23 3.74
CA GLN A 435 -1.41 10.11 3.15
C GLN A 435 -2.63 10.61 2.37
N ALA A 436 -3.38 11.56 2.93
CA ALA A 436 -4.54 12.15 2.27
C ALA A 436 -4.15 12.82 0.93
N LEU A 437 -3.08 13.63 0.94
CA LEU A 437 -2.59 14.29 -0.28
C LEU A 437 -1.98 13.31 -1.29
N SER A 438 -1.36 12.22 -0.82
CA SER A 438 -0.91 11.13 -1.68
C SER A 438 -2.08 10.47 -2.41
N TYR A 439 -3.22 10.26 -1.74
CA TYR A 439 -4.44 9.72 -2.37
C TYR A 439 -5.09 10.67 -3.35
N ALA A 440 -5.07 11.97 -3.07
CA ALA A 440 -5.62 12.97 -3.97
C ALA A 440 -4.97 12.97 -5.37
N LYS A 441 -3.71 12.55 -5.50
CA LYS A 441 -3.01 12.57 -6.80
C LYS A 441 -3.52 11.56 -7.83
N ASP A 442 -4.22 10.53 -7.38
CA ASP A 442 -4.81 9.52 -8.27
C ASP A 442 -6.28 9.83 -8.60
N MET A 443 -6.83 10.96 -8.12
CA MET A 443 -8.23 11.35 -8.22
C MET A 443 -8.47 12.44 -9.28
N GLU A 444 -9.70 12.53 -9.80
CA GLU A 444 -10.12 13.54 -10.79
C GLU A 444 -10.72 14.76 -10.07
N GLN A 445 -10.08 15.93 -10.16
CA GLN A 445 -10.50 17.15 -9.42
C GLN A 445 -10.69 16.93 -7.91
N PRO A 446 -9.65 16.43 -7.21
CA PRO A 446 -9.75 16.04 -5.82
C PRO A 446 -10.14 17.21 -4.90
N LYS A 447 -11.02 16.91 -3.94
CA LYS A 447 -11.33 17.77 -2.80
C LYS A 447 -10.83 17.13 -1.50
N ILE A 448 -10.53 17.96 -0.51
CA ILE A 448 -10.10 17.53 0.82
C ILE A 448 -10.94 18.20 1.91
N ALA A 449 -11.32 17.42 2.93
CA ALA A 449 -12.19 17.82 4.02
C ALA A 449 -11.49 17.52 5.33
N LEU A 450 -11.64 18.44 6.27
CA LEU A 450 -11.10 18.34 7.61
C LEU A 450 -12.23 17.88 8.53
N ILE A 451 -12.05 16.72 9.14
CA ILE A 451 -13.08 16.05 9.92
C ILE A 451 -12.70 16.08 11.39
N SER A 452 -13.56 16.66 12.24
CA SER A 452 -13.42 16.62 13.69
C SER A 452 -13.84 15.26 14.24
N LEU A 453 -12.87 14.44 14.63
CA LEU A 453 -13.13 13.16 15.29
C LEU A 453 -13.67 13.32 16.72
N GLY A 454 -13.58 14.53 17.28
CA GLY A 454 -14.11 14.90 18.58
C GLY A 454 -15.54 15.45 18.56
N ALA A 455 -16.15 15.62 17.38
CA ALA A 455 -17.53 16.10 17.25
C ALA A 455 -18.52 15.18 17.98
N SER A 456 -19.50 15.75 18.68
CA SER A 456 -20.49 15.01 19.48
C SER A 456 -21.29 14.01 18.63
N CYS A 457 -21.64 14.39 17.40
CA CYS A 457 -22.35 13.54 16.44
C CYS A 457 -21.58 12.28 16.02
N LEU A 458 -20.25 12.25 16.23
CA LEU A 458 -19.39 11.09 15.98
C LEU A 458 -19.07 10.28 17.25
N GLN A 459 -19.53 10.70 18.43
CA GLN A 459 -19.27 9.98 19.69
C GLN A 459 -20.26 8.84 19.97
N GLN A 460 -21.20 8.58 19.06
CA GLN A 460 -22.05 7.40 19.15
C GLN A 460 -21.19 6.11 19.21
N LYS A 461 -21.57 5.17 20.08
CA LYS A 461 -20.87 3.89 20.24
C LYS A 461 -20.76 3.17 18.89
N GLN A 462 -19.57 2.65 18.57
CA GLN A 462 -19.25 1.98 17.30
C GLN A 462 -19.42 2.85 16.03
N LYS A 463 -19.63 4.17 16.14
CA LYS A 463 -19.72 5.06 14.97
C LYS A 463 -18.38 5.26 14.28
N VAL A 464 -17.31 5.39 15.07
CA VAL A 464 -15.95 5.60 14.57
C VAL A 464 -15.05 4.47 15.02
N HIS A 465 -14.31 3.93 14.06
CA HIS A 465 -13.43 2.80 14.24
C HIS A 465 -12.02 3.17 13.81
N HIS A 466 -11.03 2.89 14.65
CA HIS A 466 -9.62 2.95 14.24
C HIS A 466 -9.23 1.61 13.63
N ALA A 467 -8.73 1.62 12.39
CA ALA A 467 -8.42 0.38 11.70
C ALA A 467 -7.35 -0.45 12.45
N ALA A 468 -6.41 0.21 13.15
CA ALA A 468 -5.38 -0.48 13.92
C ALA A 468 -5.89 -1.27 15.12
N ASP A 469 -7.04 -0.89 15.67
CA ASP A 469 -7.64 -1.61 16.81
C ASP A 469 -8.42 -2.85 16.33
N ILE A 470 -8.86 -2.84 15.08
CA ILE A 470 -9.78 -3.85 14.53
C ILE A 470 -9.04 -4.89 13.71
N PHE A 471 -8.02 -4.48 12.94
CA PHE A 471 -7.24 -5.39 12.13
C PHE A 471 -6.65 -6.57 12.91
N PRO A 472 -6.02 -6.38 14.08
CA PRO A 472 -5.50 -7.49 14.87
C PRO A 472 -6.59 -8.49 15.26
N ARG A 473 -7.80 -8.00 15.59
CA ARG A 473 -8.95 -8.85 15.93
C ARG A 473 -9.41 -9.68 14.74
N LEU A 474 -9.55 -9.06 13.57
CA LEU A 474 -9.91 -9.78 12.34
C LEU A 474 -8.83 -10.78 11.91
N LYS A 475 -7.55 -10.49 12.14
CA LYS A 475 -6.45 -11.42 11.87
C LYS A 475 -6.47 -12.63 12.80
N ALA A 476 -6.70 -12.41 14.09
CA ALA A 476 -6.82 -13.48 15.08
C ALA A 476 -7.94 -14.45 14.72
N GLN A 477 -9.02 -13.95 14.11
CA GLN A 477 -10.16 -14.77 13.64
C GLN A 477 -9.96 -15.37 12.24
N GLY A 478 -8.80 -15.17 11.61
CA GLY A 478 -8.53 -15.68 10.26
C GLY A 478 -9.12 -14.87 9.10
N LEU A 479 -9.98 -13.88 9.38
CA LEU A 479 -10.69 -13.08 8.38
C LEU A 479 -9.75 -12.13 7.61
N ALA A 480 -8.71 -11.59 8.24
CA ALA A 480 -7.80 -10.63 7.59
C ALA A 480 -6.38 -11.18 7.35
N LYS A 481 -6.21 -12.51 7.23
CA LYS A 481 -4.89 -13.16 7.00
C LYS A 481 -4.23 -12.73 5.68
N TRP A 482 -5.02 -12.28 4.71
CA TRP A 482 -4.55 -11.75 3.42
C TRP A 482 -3.81 -10.41 3.57
N ALA A 483 -4.08 -9.65 4.64
CA ALA A 483 -3.61 -8.28 4.79
C ALA A 483 -2.35 -8.20 5.64
N ARG A 484 -1.27 -7.60 5.11
CA ARG A 484 -0.15 -7.11 5.93
C ARG A 484 -0.41 -5.73 6.54
N TYR A 485 -1.47 -5.08 6.10
CA TYR A 485 -1.95 -3.79 6.60
C TYR A 485 -2.19 -3.83 8.12
N ARG A 486 -1.78 -2.78 8.84
CA ARG A 486 -2.00 -2.60 10.28
C ARG A 486 -2.93 -1.45 10.64
N GLY A 487 -3.42 -0.67 9.68
CA GLY A 487 -4.50 0.31 9.95
C GLY A 487 -4.12 1.55 10.76
N HIS A 488 -2.83 1.86 10.97
CA HIS A 488 -2.44 2.94 11.89
C HIS A 488 -2.92 4.33 11.45
N GLY A 489 -2.99 4.59 10.14
CA GLY A 489 -3.34 5.89 9.59
C GLY A 489 -4.81 6.07 9.17
N GLU A 490 -5.68 5.09 9.41
CA GLU A 490 -7.04 5.10 8.86
C GLU A 490 -8.10 4.94 9.95
N TYR A 491 -9.12 5.78 9.86
CA TYR A 491 -10.36 5.67 10.60
C TYR A 491 -11.48 5.39 9.60
N PHE A 492 -12.49 4.64 10.01
CA PHE A 492 -13.69 4.47 9.21
C PHE A 492 -14.93 4.75 10.05
N ILE A 493 -15.88 5.47 9.44
CA ILE A 493 -17.02 6.06 10.11
C ILE A 493 -18.29 5.45 9.53
N TRP A 494 -19.14 4.89 10.38
CA TRP A 494 -20.38 4.22 9.96
C TRP A 494 -21.39 5.23 9.41
N SER A 495 -22.05 4.85 8.31
CA SER A 495 -23.14 5.55 7.62
C SER A 495 -22.85 6.95 7.07
N ASP A 496 -22.56 7.91 7.93
CA ASP A 496 -22.45 9.32 7.58
C ASP A 496 -21.50 10.09 8.50
N ILE A 497 -20.94 11.16 7.92
CA ILE A 497 -20.23 12.23 8.63
C ILE A 497 -21.10 13.49 8.48
N PRO A 498 -21.85 13.89 9.52
CA PRO A 498 -22.69 15.09 9.46
C PRO A 498 -21.88 16.37 9.22
N GLU A 499 -22.52 17.41 8.68
CA GLU A 499 -21.92 18.73 8.44
C GLU A 499 -21.22 19.29 9.69
N ASP A 500 -21.82 19.13 10.87
CA ASP A 500 -21.24 19.56 12.16
C ASP A 500 -19.84 18.97 12.45
N ALA A 501 -19.49 17.83 11.84
CA ALA A 501 -18.17 17.22 11.95
C ALA A 501 -17.20 17.63 10.83
N VAL A 502 -17.70 18.23 9.75
CA VAL A 502 -16.91 18.74 8.61
C VAL A 502 -16.50 20.18 8.90
N LEU A 503 -15.25 20.36 9.29
CA LEU A 503 -14.72 21.66 9.70
C LEU A 503 -14.46 22.57 8.50
N HIS A 504 -13.91 22.02 7.42
CA HIS A 504 -13.57 22.80 6.23
C HIS A 504 -13.43 21.89 5.01
N THR A 505 -13.70 22.42 3.82
CA THR A 505 -13.55 21.72 2.54
C THR A 505 -12.77 22.59 1.55
N LEU A 506 -11.83 21.98 0.84
CA LEU A 506 -10.91 22.66 -0.07
C LEU A 506 -10.78 21.88 -1.38
N GLU A 507 -10.63 22.61 -2.48
CA GLU A 507 -10.16 22.03 -3.74
C GLU A 507 -8.64 21.84 -3.65
N VAL A 508 -8.17 20.61 -3.84
CA VAL A 508 -6.76 20.28 -3.61
C VAL A 508 -5.87 20.96 -4.64
N ASP A 509 -6.30 21.10 -5.89
CA ASP A 509 -5.51 21.75 -6.94
C ASP A 509 -5.30 23.24 -6.65
N LYS A 510 -6.37 23.95 -6.28
CA LYS A 510 -6.30 25.35 -5.86
C LYS A 510 -5.43 25.53 -4.63
N LEU A 511 -5.58 24.66 -3.63
CA LEU A 511 -4.73 24.67 -2.43
C LEU A 511 -3.24 24.50 -2.77
N ILE A 512 -2.91 23.58 -3.67
CA ILE A 512 -1.54 23.34 -4.11
C ILE A 512 -1.01 24.54 -4.88
N GLU A 513 -1.82 25.16 -5.76
CA GLU A 513 -1.46 26.37 -6.49
C GLU A 513 -1.14 27.53 -5.53
N ASP A 514 -2.06 27.84 -4.62
CA ASP A 514 -1.92 28.92 -3.64
C ASP A 514 -0.64 28.74 -2.79
N LEU A 515 -0.39 27.52 -2.31
CA LEU A 515 0.78 27.21 -1.49
C LEU A 515 2.09 27.13 -2.31
N ASN A 516 2.04 26.81 -3.61
CA ASN A 516 3.21 26.83 -4.48
C ASN A 516 3.62 28.23 -4.93
N ASN A 517 2.67 29.17 -4.94
CA ASN A 517 2.94 30.58 -5.24
C ASN A 517 3.75 31.26 -4.13
N ASP A 518 3.66 30.76 -2.89
CA ASP A 518 4.50 31.21 -1.78
C ASP A 518 5.83 30.43 -1.71
N ALA A 519 6.96 31.15 -1.76
CA ALA A 519 8.27 30.52 -1.84
C ALA A 519 8.62 29.64 -0.61
N GLU A 520 8.20 30.04 0.60
CA GLU A 520 8.49 29.30 1.82
C GLU A 520 7.63 28.04 1.91
N CYS A 521 6.34 28.15 1.55
CA CYS A 521 5.41 27.02 1.52
C CYS A 521 5.80 26.01 0.45
N ARG A 522 6.14 26.46 -0.76
CA ARG A 522 6.64 25.62 -1.86
C ARG A 522 7.88 24.83 -1.44
N GLU A 523 8.83 25.50 -0.79
CA GLU A 523 10.10 24.88 -0.36
C GLU A 523 9.91 23.88 0.79
N LEU A 524 8.94 24.13 1.67
CA LEU A 524 8.61 23.25 2.78
C LEU A 524 7.81 22.02 2.32
N LEU A 525 6.72 22.23 1.58
CA LEU A 525 5.77 21.18 1.21
C LEU A 525 6.27 20.33 0.05
N HIS A 526 7.01 20.94 -0.89
CA HIS A 526 7.65 20.26 -2.00
C HIS A 526 6.68 19.36 -2.79
N PHE A 527 5.53 19.91 -3.20
CA PHE A 527 4.45 19.15 -3.85
C PHE A 527 4.86 18.40 -5.12
N VAL A 528 5.99 18.73 -5.73
CA VAL A 528 6.55 18.04 -6.90
C VAL A 528 6.80 16.54 -6.68
N VAL A 529 6.98 16.08 -5.42
CA VAL A 529 7.16 14.63 -5.14
C VAL A 529 5.85 13.85 -5.07
N PHE A 530 4.71 14.52 -5.12
CA PHE A 530 3.40 13.90 -5.10
C PHE A 530 2.98 13.60 -6.54
N GLU A 531 3.45 12.46 -7.04
CA GLU A 531 3.11 11.95 -8.37
C GLU A 531 2.09 10.80 -8.27
N ALA A 532 1.23 10.68 -9.28
CA ALA A 532 0.25 9.59 -9.37
C ALA A 532 0.94 8.21 -9.32
N GLY A 533 0.39 7.28 -8.54
CA GLY A 533 0.94 5.95 -8.33
C GLY A 533 2.20 5.87 -7.45
N VAL A 534 2.73 7.00 -6.95
CA VAL A 534 3.84 6.98 -5.99
C VAL A 534 3.31 6.72 -4.59
N LYS A 535 3.89 5.72 -3.93
CA LYS A 535 3.50 5.33 -2.57
C LYS A 535 3.83 6.43 -1.57
N THR A 536 2.92 6.66 -0.61
CA THR A 536 3.13 7.59 0.52
C THR A 536 4.47 7.37 1.24
N ASN A 537 4.94 6.13 1.35
CA ASN A 537 6.22 5.80 1.98
C ASN A 537 7.43 6.33 1.20
N ALA A 538 7.38 6.27 -0.13
CA ALA A 538 8.43 6.80 -1.00
C ALA A 538 8.45 8.33 -0.93
N ILE A 539 7.27 8.96 -0.94
CA ILE A 539 7.13 10.41 -0.72
C ILE A 539 7.75 10.80 0.63
N ALA A 540 7.36 10.10 1.71
CA ALA A 540 7.90 10.33 3.06
C ALA A 540 9.42 10.14 3.15
N ALA A 541 9.99 9.20 2.39
CA ALA A 541 11.43 8.99 2.34
C ALA A 541 12.14 10.18 1.70
N ILE A 542 11.66 10.65 0.54
CA ILE A 542 12.22 11.82 -0.15
C ILE A 542 12.11 13.07 0.72
N LEU A 543 10.95 13.30 1.36
CA LEU A 543 10.77 14.44 2.26
C LEU A 543 11.71 14.40 3.47
N ARG A 544 11.94 13.20 4.04
CA ARG A 544 12.89 13.01 5.15
C ARG A 544 14.32 13.31 4.75
N GLU A 545 14.75 12.92 3.55
CA GLU A 545 16.11 13.19 3.05
C GLU A 545 16.41 14.70 2.93
N ARG A 546 15.37 15.54 2.83
CA ARG A 546 15.53 17.01 2.86
C ARG A 546 15.94 17.55 4.23
N ASN A 547 15.84 16.77 5.30
CA ASN A 547 16.26 17.10 6.66
C ASN A 547 15.81 18.50 7.11
N LYS A 548 14.53 18.82 6.90
CA LYS A 548 13.98 20.13 7.28
C LYS A 548 13.99 20.27 8.80
N THR A 549 14.45 21.41 9.28
CA THR A 549 14.49 21.73 10.71
C THR A 549 13.50 22.85 11.03
N LEU A 550 12.89 22.80 12.21
CA LEU A 550 12.01 23.86 12.69
C LEU A 550 12.82 25.14 12.96
N ASN A 551 12.56 26.17 12.16
CA ASN A 551 13.15 27.51 12.27
C ASN A 551 12.10 28.58 11.94
N THR A 552 12.47 29.86 11.94
CA THR A 552 11.54 30.98 11.73
C THR A 552 10.84 30.94 10.37
N ALA A 553 11.55 30.56 9.29
CA ALA A 553 10.95 30.42 7.97
C ALA A 553 9.96 29.25 7.91
N THR A 554 10.30 28.12 8.53
CA THR A 554 9.39 26.98 8.67
C THR A 554 8.17 27.32 9.51
N ALA A 555 8.32 28.03 10.63
CA ALA A 555 7.18 28.46 11.46
C ALA A 555 6.25 29.41 10.70
N ARG A 556 6.82 30.33 9.90
CA ARG A 556 6.05 31.20 9.01
C ARG A 556 5.29 30.42 7.94
N ALA A 557 5.96 29.49 7.24
CA ALA A 557 5.33 28.61 6.27
C ALA A 557 4.20 27.79 6.91
N LEU A 558 4.42 27.19 8.08
CA LEU A 558 3.40 26.45 8.83
C LEU A 558 2.17 27.33 9.15
N GLY A 559 2.37 28.59 9.52
CA GLY A 559 1.27 29.54 9.77
C GLY A 559 0.45 29.84 8.52
N LYS A 560 1.11 30.04 7.37
CA LYS A 560 0.45 30.23 6.06
C LYS A 560 -0.32 28.98 5.63
N ILE A 561 0.28 27.80 5.81
CA ILE A 561 -0.35 26.52 5.50
C ILE A 561 -1.59 26.32 6.40
N ALA A 562 -1.47 26.53 7.71
CA ALA A 562 -2.60 26.45 8.63
C ALA A 562 -3.74 27.40 8.23
N ARG A 563 -3.42 28.63 7.82
CA ARG A 563 -4.41 29.58 7.29
C ARG A 563 -5.10 29.05 6.03
N ALA A 564 -4.34 28.53 5.07
CA ALA A 564 -4.89 27.96 3.83
C ALA A 564 -5.80 26.75 4.09
N PHE A 565 -5.54 26.01 5.17
CA PHE A 565 -6.38 24.91 5.64
C PHE A 565 -7.58 25.35 6.50
N GLY A 566 -7.82 26.66 6.65
CA GLY A 566 -8.94 27.21 7.40
C GLY A 566 -8.76 27.17 8.92
N MET A 567 -7.55 26.93 9.44
CA MET A 567 -7.32 26.77 10.89
C MET A 567 -7.60 28.02 11.73
N GLY A 568 -7.87 29.17 11.12
CA GLY A 568 -8.26 30.40 11.81
C GLY A 568 -9.78 30.59 11.96
N GLN A 569 -10.61 29.71 11.38
CA GLN A 569 -12.07 29.85 11.36
C GLN A 569 -12.71 29.63 12.73
N SER A 570 -13.95 30.11 12.91
CA SER A 570 -14.65 30.12 14.20
C SER A 570 -15.05 28.72 14.69
N ASN A 571 -15.22 27.77 13.78
CA ASN A 571 -15.50 26.35 14.09
C ASN A 571 -14.23 25.53 14.39
N MET A 572 -13.03 26.13 14.30
CA MET A 572 -11.77 25.48 14.65
C MET A 572 -11.46 25.66 16.14
N THR A 573 -10.94 24.59 16.77
CA THR A 573 -10.51 24.63 18.17
C THR A 573 -8.99 24.63 18.26
N LEU A 574 -8.44 25.07 19.38
CA LEU A 574 -7.00 24.94 19.67
C LEU A 574 -6.49 23.49 19.57
N ARG A 575 -7.34 22.49 19.82
CA ARG A 575 -6.98 21.07 19.64
C ARG A 575 -6.88 20.68 18.17
N HIS A 576 -7.77 21.19 17.30
CA HIS A 576 -7.66 20.98 15.86
C HIS A 576 -6.35 21.58 15.33
N LEU A 577 -6.00 22.78 15.77
CA LEU A 577 -4.74 23.44 15.41
C LEU A 577 -3.50 22.66 15.90
N GLN A 578 -3.50 22.22 17.16
CA GLN A 578 -2.45 21.38 17.73
C GLN A 578 -2.22 20.11 16.91
N ASP A 579 -3.29 19.38 16.60
CA ASP A 579 -3.24 18.17 15.79
C ASP A 579 -2.73 18.45 14.37
N PHE A 580 -3.23 19.52 13.74
CA PHE A 580 -2.83 19.91 12.39
C PHE A 580 -1.31 20.14 12.31
N VAL A 581 -0.75 20.92 13.26
CA VAL A 581 0.69 21.15 13.38
C VAL A 581 1.43 19.82 13.55
N ALA A 582 0.95 18.95 14.45
CA ALA A 582 1.57 17.64 14.68
C ALA A 582 1.60 16.77 13.40
N ARG A 583 0.53 16.78 12.59
CA ARG A 583 0.45 15.98 11.34
C ARG A 583 1.32 16.51 10.22
N ILE A 584 1.53 17.82 10.13
CA ILE A 584 2.51 18.36 9.18
C ILE A 584 3.93 18.00 9.61
N LEU A 585 4.29 18.18 10.88
CA LEU A 585 5.63 17.84 11.37
C LEU A 585 5.94 16.36 11.14
N ASP A 586 5.03 15.46 11.50
CA ASP A 586 5.20 14.01 11.30
C ASP A 586 5.27 13.66 9.81
N GLY A 587 4.34 14.16 9.00
CA GLY A 587 4.28 13.89 7.56
C GLY A 587 5.53 14.33 6.79
N TRP A 588 6.05 15.52 7.08
CA TRP A 588 7.24 16.08 6.42
C TRP A 588 8.54 15.80 7.17
N THR A 589 8.48 15.07 8.29
CA THR A 589 9.64 14.78 9.17
C THR A 589 10.43 16.05 9.51
N ILE A 590 9.72 17.11 9.92
CA ILE A 590 10.34 18.38 10.31
C ILE A 590 10.96 18.20 11.70
N LEU A 591 12.28 18.28 11.77
CA LEU A 591 13.05 18.02 12.98
C LEU A 591 13.06 19.26 13.88
N ARG A 592 12.75 19.07 15.16
CA ARG A 592 13.03 20.06 16.19
C ARG A 592 14.51 19.93 16.58
N PRO A 593 15.35 20.99 16.46
CA PRO A 593 16.70 20.96 17.02
C PRO A 593 16.75 20.47 18.47
N ASP A 594 17.77 19.70 18.84
CA ASP A 594 17.90 19.08 20.18
C ASP A 594 17.94 20.12 21.30
N VAL A 595 18.53 21.29 21.02
CA VAL A 595 18.62 22.42 21.94
C VAL A 595 17.88 23.61 21.32
N ILE A 596 16.59 23.71 21.59
CA ILE A 596 15.82 24.94 21.38
C ILE A 596 15.54 25.53 22.74
N ASP A 597 16.10 26.71 23.01
CA ASP A 597 15.80 27.45 24.21
C ASP A 597 14.34 27.94 24.22
N MET A 598 13.82 28.25 25.41
CA MET A 598 12.43 28.68 25.58
C MET A 598 12.12 29.97 24.80
N HIS A 599 13.10 30.88 24.69
CA HIS A 599 12.94 32.15 23.96
C HIS A 599 12.79 31.93 22.46
N THR A 600 13.57 31.02 21.88
CA THR A 600 13.50 30.62 20.48
C THR A 600 12.18 29.95 20.21
N MET A 601 11.74 28.99 21.03
CA MET A 601 10.42 28.37 20.85
C MET A 601 9.28 29.39 20.96
N SER A 602 9.37 30.32 21.90
CA SER A 602 8.41 31.43 22.02
C SER A 602 8.40 32.30 20.76
N SER A 603 9.58 32.65 20.22
CA SER A 603 9.71 33.45 18.99
C SER A 603 9.15 32.71 17.76
N LEU A 604 9.41 31.41 17.63
CA LEU A 604 8.84 30.57 16.58
C LEU A 604 7.32 30.50 16.69
N SER A 605 6.78 30.30 17.89
CA SER A 605 5.34 30.25 18.13
C SER A 605 4.66 31.59 17.84
N ALA A 606 5.28 32.71 18.21
CA ALA A 606 4.79 34.05 17.88
C ALA A 606 4.80 34.28 16.36
N THR A 607 5.86 33.86 15.67
CA THR A 607 5.95 33.92 14.20
C THR A 607 4.83 33.11 13.55
N PHE A 608 4.58 31.88 14.02
CA PHE A 608 3.47 31.06 13.54
C PHE A 608 2.12 31.74 13.77
N ALA A 609 1.84 32.19 15.01
CA ALA A 609 0.55 32.74 15.40
C ALA A 609 0.23 34.05 14.66
N THR A 610 1.21 34.96 14.55
CA THR A 610 1.07 36.19 13.75
C THR A 610 0.85 35.91 12.28
N THR A 611 1.50 34.87 11.73
CA THR A 611 1.33 34.48 10.33
C THR A 611 0.02 33.75 10.08
N LEU A 612 -0.51 33.01 11.05
CA LEU A 612 -1.86 32.46 11.01
C LEU A 612 -2.89 33.59 10.99
N GLY A 613 -2.66 34.66 11.76
CA GLY A 613 -3.52 35.84 11.86
C GLY A 613 -4.52 35.74 13.01
N SER A 614 -5.50 36.64 13.03
CA SER A 614 -6.60 36.60 13.99
C SER A 614 -7.38 35.29 13.86
N HIS A 615 -7.75 34.70 14.99
CA HIS A 615 -8.56 33.48 15.03
C HIS A 615 -10.01 33.85 15.34
N ASP A 616 -10.94 33.50 14.45
CA ASP A 616 -12.34 33.96 14.49
C ASP A 616 -13.11 33.41 15.70
N ALA A 617 -12.67 32.28 16.27
CA ALA A 617 -13.22 31.72 17.52
C ALA A 617 -12.88 32.54 18.79
N GLY A 618 -12.24 33.71 18.67
CA GLY A 618 -11.91 34.59 19.79
C GLY A 618 -10.72 34.11 20.64
N HIS A 619 -9.91 33.17 20.14
CA HIS A 619 -8.70 32.73 20.81
C HIS A 619 -7.63 33.82 20.79
N THR A 620 -6.92 34.00 21.92
CA THR A 620 -5.85 34.99 22.00
C THR A 620 -4.64 34.54 21.20
N LEU A 621 -3.75 35.48 20.84
CA LEU A 621 -2.47 35.16 20.21
C LEU A 621 -1.66 34.15 21.05
N GLN A 622 -1.70 34.29 22.38
CA GLN A 622 -0.99 33.41 23.31
C GLN A 622 -1.57 31.99 23.32
N ASP A 623 -2.89 31.84 23.17
CA ASP A 623 -3.54 30.53 23.06
C ASP A 623 -3.08 29.78 21.80
N VAL A 624 -3.03 30.49 20.67
CA VAL A 624 -2.54 29.97 19.38
C VAL A 624 -1.07 29.57 19.48
N MET A 625 -0.23 30.41 20.11
CA MET A 625 1.17 30.07 20.40
C MET A 625 1.27 28.79 21.23
N GLY A 626 0.46 28.65 22.28
CA GLY A 626 0.42 27.46 23.12
C GLY A 626 -0.02 26.19 22.38
N ALA A 627 -1.01 26.30 21.49
CA ALA A 627 -1.44 25.20 20.63
C ALA A 627 -0.35 24.76 19.66
N PHE A 628 0.37 25.72 19.05
CA PHE A 628 1.51 25.44 18.19
C PHE A 628 2.62 24.68 18.93
N ILE A 629 3.01 25.13 20.13
CA ILE A 629 4.07 24.47 20.92
C ILE A 629 3.69 23.02 21.24
N ARG A 630 2.46 22.78 21.69
CA ARG A 630 1.97 21.41 21.94
C ARG A 630 1.94 20.57 20.68
N GLY A 631 1.53 21.15 19.55
CA GLY A 631 1.54 20.46 18.25
C GLY A 631 2.94 20.08 17.79
N VAL A 632 3.94 20.94 18.07
CA VAL A 632 5.35 20.64 17.83
C VAL A 632 5.81 19.46 18.70
N ASP A 633 5.50 19.50 20.01
CA ASP A 633 5.85 18.42 20.94
C ASP A 633 5.20 17.08 20.52
N ASP A 634 3.94 17.11 20.11
CA ASP A 634 3.21 15.93 19.61
C ASP A 634 3.82 15.38 18.32
N GLY A 635 4.13 16.27 17.36
CA GLY A 635 4.78 15.89 16.11
C GLY A 635 6.15 15.24 16.34
N VAL A 636 6.98 15.80 17.22
CA VAL A 636 8.28 15.23 17.58
C VAL A 636 8.11 13.86 18.24
N ARG A 637 7.12 13.69 19.13
CA ARG A 637 6.80 12.39 19.74
C ARG A 637 6.36 11.36 18.68
N CYS A 638 5.55 11.76 17.70
CA CYS A 638 5.16 10.90 16.59
C CYS A 638 6.38 10.46 15.76
N ILE A 639 7.25 11.39 15.36
CA ILE A 639 8.47 11.09 14.61
C ILE A 639 9.37 10.13 15.42
N ALA A 640 9.54 10.37 16.72
CA ALA A 640 10.33 9.51 17.59
C ALA A 640 9.72 8.11 17.74
N HIS A 641 8.40 8.01 17.91
CA HIS A 641 7.69 6.74 17.99
C HIS A 641 7.89 5.91 16.71
N TRP A 642 7.69 6.52 15.55
CA TRP A 642 7.80 5.83 14.27
C TRP A 642 9.25 5.55 13.85
N SER A 643 10.22 6.36 14.27
CA SER A 643 11.64 6.09 13.98
C SER A 643 12.18 4.89 14.77
N ARG A 644 11.74 4.70 16.03
CA ARG A 644 12.12 3.55 16.88
C ARG A 644 11.62 2.23 16.30
N SER A 645 10.40 2.21 15.78
CA SER A 645 9.81 1.01 15.17
C SER A 645 10.51 0.55 13.90
N ARG A 646 11.23 1.45 13.20
CA ARG A 646 11.76 1.19 11.84
C ARG A 646 13.18 0.61 11.81
N SER A 647 13.94 0.69 12.89
CA SER A 647 15.37 0.33 12.85
C SER A 647 15.97 -0.20 14.15
N GLY A 648 15.31 -0.04 15.31
CA GLY A 648 15.94 -0.33 16.61
C GLY A 648 16.06 -1.82 16.94
N SER A 649 14.98 -2.58 16.84
CA SER A 649 14.93 -3.93 17.43
C SER A 649 15.90 -4.92 16.77
N ARG A 650 15.99 -4.95 15.43
CA ARG A 650 16.95 -5.84 14.75
C ARG A 650 18.38 -5.32 14.84
N ARG A 651 18.62 -4.00 14.68
CA ARG A 651 19.98 -3.45 14.57
C ARG A 651 20.69 -3.26 15.91
N GLN A 652 19.97 -3.05 17.02
CA GLN A 652 20.57 -3.07 18.36
C GLN A 652 20.94 -4.48 18.80
N ARG A 653 20.11 -5.50 18.51
CA ARG A 653 20.45 -6.90 18.84
C ARG A 653 21.67 -7.40 18.07
N PHE A 654 21.84 -7.03 16.79
CA PHE A 654 23.04 -7.35 16.01
C PHE A 654 24.28 -6.51 16.34
N ARG A 655 24.18 -5.49 17.21
CA ARG A 655 25.33 -4.73 17.72
C ARG A 655 25.70 -5.12 19.15
N ALA A 656 24.79 -5.73 19.89
CA ALA A 656 24.99 -6.21 21.25
C ALA A 656 25.39 -7.70 21.32
N ALA A 657 25.10 -8.47 20.27
CA ALA A 657 25.71 -9.77 19.98
C ALA A 657 26.87 -9.60 19.01
#